data_AF-A0A9Y1FME6-F1
#
_entry.id   AF-A0A9Y1FME6-F1
#
_cell.length_a   1.000
_cell.length_b   1.000
_cell.length_c   1.000
_cell.angle_alpha   90.00
_cell.angle_beta   90.00
_cell.angle_gamma   90.00
#
_symmetry.space_group_name_H-M   'P 1'
#
loop_
_entity.id
_entity.type
_entity.pdbx_description
1 polymer ?
#
loop_
_entity_poly.entity_id
_entity_poly.type
_entity_poly.pdbx_seq_one_letter_code
_entity_poly.pdbx_strand_id
1 'polypeptide(L)'
;MFRELNVQKIAEQLTIVPEEIKEYIRFLIQSMVLRGFYKKETFYVNAFYLWPFVESVNFNESQYIIMGLLSSRRVMPFTDVANFLKITKEQLIAQLETLIYHGVVICYIKRNKIITDWLWRPPDEIKVSEQDVHIIGTAMMLRKAKIKDIAKFLKYSEEEVVQKISKLLLFRKVEAEFILKTKFFAKDTISIIVRKFIIQPEKKELSLLPVNEKEIIGFLLLTKKAKLKSISRFIEKPINETVKLLASLTAKGTFQFIFSSKKTVSPVIIPDIKPKRTIEEMASLSFFNYEALLGMLTTRKRIKVKKLSFWMNREDDEIIEALINLYLEGFISCTLVKKVVYIEGIYQYSRTQEGSLERWEKIILGMVIAKTIISVKDISKSFGTDKLIAREKLYSFYGKGLIKGELHDFRINTKLIPEEIPVFPPLNQIEDFPIHYQEIFGYIISNITVNVSKMAKIWNKSKNAIKNIIYELTGAGVINVIQNRNVFILQSAQKYYPTQEINALGHEYVQIINEIEKSRRRRVRIEHIQKRVNIPQIDIFKIICQLLAHGYYRGTISEKVFIRKGKLIVPVGKLKCYYCGHTIEDSHLSCPNCSKAQPLCIICNGLIKRGQEVLECPNCENVGHKEHMRKWISIKEECPICKTQISKRNLIEKVA
;
A
#
# COMPACT_ATOMS: atom_id res chain seq x y z
N MET A 1 -21.75 -16.99 -54.09
CA MET A 1 -23.09 -17.20 -54.67
C MET A 1 -23.61 -15.88 -55.20
N PHE A 2 -24.07 -15.87 -56.45
CA PHE A 2 -24.72 -14.69 -57.00
C PHE A 2 -26.12 -14.57 -56.38
N ARG A 3 -26.53 -13.36 -55.96
CA ARG A 3 -27.94 -13.06 -55.68
C ARG A 3 -28.83 -13.27 -56.93
N GLU A 4 -28.20 -13.42 -58.08
CA GLU A 4 -28.79 -13.59 -59.40
C GLU A 4 -28.13 -14.80 -60.08
N LEU A 5 -28.78 -15.96 -60.05
CA LEU A 5 -28.32 -17.15 -60.73
C LEU A 5 -28.94 -17.16 -62.14
N ASN A 6 -28.19 -16.73 -63.14
CA ASN A 6 -28.62 -16.88 -64.53
C ASN A 6 -28.52 -18.36 -64.91
N VAL A 7 -29.68 -19.03 -64.94
CA VAL A 7 -29.80 -20.48 -65.15
C VAL A 7 -29.13 -20.89 -66.44
N GLN A 8 -29.35 -20.13 -67.52
CA GLN A 8 -28.79 -20.41 -68.84
C GLN A 8 -27.26 -20.39 -68.84
N LYS A 9 -26.65 -19.41 -68.19
CA LYS A 9 -25.18 -19.34 -68.07
C LYS A 9 -24.61 -20.47 -67.21
N ILE A 10 -25.30 -20.85 -66.14
CA ILE A 10 -24.87 -21.96 -65.28
C ILE A 10 -24.99 -23.28 -66.04
N ALA A 11 -26.07 -23.46 -66.80
CA ALA A 11 -26.29 -24.60 -67.69
C ALA A 11 -25.15 -24.77 -68.68
N GLU A 12 -24.80 -23.69 -69.39
CA GLU A 12 -23.69 -23.67 -70.34
C GLU A 12 -22.34 -23.98 -69.68
N GLN A 13 -22.09 -23.46 -68.48
CA GLN A 13 -20.83 -23.68 -67.75
C GLN A 13 -20.68 -25.09 -67.21
N LEU A 14 -21.77 -25.70 -66.75
CA LEU A 14 -21.76 -27.04 -66.17
C LEU A 14 -22.03 -28.14 -67.21
N THR A 15 -22.38 -27.77 -68.44
CA THR A 15 -22.80 -28.71 -69.49
C THR A 15 -24.07 -29.48 -69.09
N ILE A 16 -24.99 -28.80 -68.39
CA ILE A 16 -26.24 -29.34 -67.86
C ILE A 16 -27.41 -28.59 -68.51
N VAL A 17 -28.57 -29.24 -68.73
CA VAL A 17 -29.75 -28.55 -69.26
C VAL A 17 -30.33 -27.56 -68.23
N PRO A 18 -30.80 -26.35 -68.63
CA PRO A 18 -31.32 -25.33 -67.70
C PRO A 18 -32.41 -25.83 -66.74
N GLU A 19 -33.22 -26.78 -67.19
CA GLU A 19 -34.33 -27.38 -66.45
C GLU A 19 -33.85 -28.18 -65.23
N GLU A 20 -32.75 -28.92 -65.34
CA GLU A 20 -32.14 -29.65 -64.21
C GLU A 20 -31.64 -28.68 -63.14
N ILE A 21 -31.09 -27.53 -63.55
CA ILE A 21 -30.69 -26.48 -62.61
C ILE A 21 -31.91 -25.85 -61.94
N LYS A 22 -33.01 -25.62 -62.69
CA LYS A 22 -34.28 -25.13 -62.13
C LYS A 22 -34.86 -26.12 -61.12
N GLU A 23 -34.81 -27.42 -61.40
CA GLU A 23 -35.22 -28.47 -60.47
C GLU A 23 -34.35 -28.51 -59.22
N TYR A 24 -33.03 -28.41 -59.38
CA TYR A 24 -32.12 -28.36 -58.24
C TYR A 24 -32.36 -27.13 -57.36
N ILE A 25 -32.54 -25.94 -57.96
CA ILE A 25 -32.92 -24.73 -57.22
C ILE A 25 -34.26 -24.93 -56.51
N ARG A 26 -35.27 -25.55 -57.15
CA ARG A 26 -36.56 -25.87 -56.54
C ARG A 26 -36.39 -26.82 -55.34
N PHE A 27 -35.56 -27.85 -55.48
CA PHE A 27 -35.22 -28.76 -54.40
C PHE A 27 -34.56 -28.03 -53.22
N LEU A 28 -33.64 -27.10 -53.48
CA LEU A 28 -33.03 -26.26 -52.44
C LEU A 28 -34.05 -25.33 -51.77
N ILE A 29 -35.06 -24.83 -52.50
CA ILE A 29 -36.16 -24.06 -51.92
C ILE A 29 -37.03 -24.93 -51.01
N GLN A 30 -37.44 -26.10 -51.50
CA GLN A 30 -38.30 -27.05 -50.78
C GLN A 30 -37.62 -27.59 -49.52
N SER A 31 -36.32 -27.86 -49.62
CA SER A 31 -35.48 -28.26 -48.49
C SER A 31 -35.19 -27.11 -47.53
N MET A 32 -35.81 -25.94 -47.72
CA MET A 32 -35.59 -24.74 -46.91
C MET A 32 -34.09 -24.39 -46.81
N VAL A 33 -33.30 -24.63 -47.85
CA VAL A 33 -31.90 -24.21 -47.93
C VAL A 33 -31.83 -22.74 -48.35
N LEU A 34 -32.66 -22.36 -49.33
CA LEU A 34 -32.73 -20.99 -49.81
C LEU A 34 -34.16 -20.57 -50.15
N ARG A 35 -34.39 -19.27 -50.30
CA ARG A 35 -35.62 -18.69 -50.82
C ARG A 35 -35.27 -17.67 -51.86
N GLY A 36 -36.05 -17.63 -52.93
CA GLY A 36 -35.88 -16.70 -54.00
C GLY A 36 -37.07 -16.71 -54.94
N PHE A 37 -36.93 -16.04 -56.07
CA PHE A 37 -37.94 -16.03 -57.12
C PHE A 37 -37.26 -15.97 -58.49
N TYR A 38 -37.89 -16.54 -59.51
CA TYR A 38 -37.43 -16.39 -60.89
C TYR A 38 -37.92 -15.06 -61.46
N LYS A 39 -37.05 -14.40 -62.22
CA LYS A 39 -37.43 -13.32 -63.13
C LYS A 39 -36.69 -13.55 -64.44
N LYS A 40 -37.43 -14.04 -65.45
CA LYS A 40 -36.87 -14.63 -66.70
C LYS A 40 -35.97 -15.82 -66.35
N GLU A 41 -34.87 -16.02 -67.09
CA GLU A 41 -33.87 -17.07 -66.87
C GLU A 41 -32.93 -16.80 -65.68
N THR A 42 -33.28 -15.90 -64.77
CA THR A 42 -32.47 -15.58 -63.60
C THR A 42 -33.25 -15.87 -62.32
N PHE A 43 -32.69 -16.70 -61.44
CA PHE A 43 -33.20 -16.91 -60.10
C PHE A 43 -32.59 -15.91 -59.12
N TYR A 44 -33.44 -15.12 -58.48
CA TYR A 44 -33.06 -14.11 -57.50
C TYR A 44 -33.15 -14.69 -56.10
N VAL A 45 -32.01 -14.90 -55.44
CA VAL A 45 -31.97 -15.41 -54.06
C VAL A 45 -32.31 -14.27 -53.10
N ASN A 46 -33.42 -14.42 -52.36
CA ASN A 46 -33.91 -13.48 -51.36
C ASN A 46 -33.33 -13.77 -49.96
N ALA A 47 -33.23 -15.04 -49.56
CA ALA A 47 -32.69 -15.46 -48.27
C ALA A 47 -32.12 -16.90 -48.31
N PHE A 48 -31.29 -17.27 -47.33
CA PHE A 48 -30.85 -18.65 -47.06
C PHE A 48 -31.39 -19.07 -45.69
N TYR A 49 -31.92 -20.29 -45.56
CA TYR A 49 -32.68 -20.76 -44.39
C TYR A 49 -32.00 -21.93 -43.65
N LEU A 50 -31.51 -22.95 -44.36
CA LEU A 50 -30.66 -24.03 -43.86
C LEU A 50 -29.26 -23.84 -44.45
N TRP A 51 -28.30 -23.71 -43.55
CA TRP A 51 -26.91 -23.43 -43.90
C TRP A 51 -26.27 -24.73 -44.42
N PRO A 52 -25.44 -24.68 -45.47
CA PRO A 52 -24.70 -25.87 -45.89
C PRO A 52 -23.93 -26.39 -44.68
N PHE A 53 -23.96 -27.70 -44.47
CA PHE A 53 -23.14 -28.35 -43.44
C PHE A 53 -21.71 -27.82 -43.58
N VAL A 54 -21.19 -27.21 -42.52
CA VAL A 54 -19.75 -26.94 -42.47
C VAL A 54 -19.12 -28.31 -42.33
N GLU A 55 -18.73 -28.89 -43.45
CA GLU A 55 -17.88 -30.07 -43.46
C GLU A 55 -16.65 -29.74 -42.60
N SER A 56 -16.12 -30.74 -41.89
CA SER A 56 -14.90 -30.58 -41.10
C SER A 56 -13.73 -30.24 -42.03
N VAL A 57 -13.52 -28.95 -42.29
CA VAL A 57 -12.54 -28.46 -43.26
C VAL A 57 -11.37 -27.84 -42.53
N ASN A 58 -10.17 -28.31 -42.84
CA ASN A 58 -8.93 -27.70 -42.41
C ASN A 58 -8.64 -26.48 -43.30
N PHE A 59 -9.02 -25.29 -42.82
CA PHE A 59 -8.72 -24.05 -43.55
C PHE A 59 -7.22 -23.75 -43.54
N ASN A 60 -6.70 -23.28 -44.67
CA ASN A 60 -5.34 -22.75 -44.74
C ASN A 60 -5.26 -21.34 -44.11
N GLU A 61 -4.05 -20.83 -43.93
CA GLU A 61 -3.84 -19.53 -43.27
C GLU A 61 -4.49 -18.35 -44.01
N SER A 62 -4.45 -18.35 -45.35
CA SER A 62 -5.06 -17.31 -46.17
C SER A 62 -6.58 -17.27 -46.01
N GLN A 63 -7.22 -18.44 -45.92
CA GLN A 63 -8.65 -18.57 -45.69
C GLN A 63 -9.06 -18.02 -44.32
N TYR A 64 -8.29 -18.31 -43.27
CA TYR A 64 -8.52 -17.71 -41.95
C TYR A 64 -8.40 -16.19 -41.97
N ILE A 65 -7.42 -15.65 -42.70
CA ILE A 65 -7.25 -14.21 -42.86
C ILE A 65 -8.44 -13.60 -43.61
N ILE A 66 -8.87 -14.18 -44.74
CA ILE A 66 -10.05 -13.73 -45.50
C ILE A 66 -11.28 -13.69 -44.60
N MET A 67 -11.58 -14.79 -43.91
CA MET A 67 -12.74 -14.88 -43.02
C MET A 67 -12.67 -13.86 -41.88
N GLY A 68 -11.51 -13.67 -41.26
CA GLY A 68 -11.31 -12.67 -40.23
C GLY A 68 -11.51 -11.24 -40.73
N LEU A 69 -10.99 -10.92 -41.92
CA LEU A 69 -11.21 -9.62 -42.58
C LEU A 69 -12.70 -9.39 -42.86
N LEU A 70 -13.38 -10.35 -43.50
CA LEU A 70 -14.81 -10.27 -43.80
C LEU A 70 -15.69 -10.23 -42.55
N SER A 71 -15.21 -10.78 -41.42
CA SER A 71 -15.92 -10.69 -40.13
C SER A 71 -15.90 -9.29 -39.53
N SER A 72 -14.87 -8.48 -39.86
CA SER A 72 -14.69 -7.14 -39.31
C SER A 72 -15.61 -6.10 -39.94
N ARG A 73 -16.00 -6.28 -41.21
CA ARG A 73 -16.86 -5.37 -41.97
C ARG A 73 -17.71 -6.13 -42.98
N ARG A 74 -19.00 -5.78 -43.04
CA ARG A 74 -19.95 -6.33 -44.03
C ARG A 74 -19.53 -6.04 -45.48
N VAL A 75 -18.89 -4.89 -45.72
CA VAL A 75 -18.46 -4.47 -47.05
C VAL A 75 -16.97 -4.16 -47.02
N MET A 76 -16.19 -4.85 -47.84
CA MET A 76 -14.75 -4.65 -47.94
C MET A 76 -14.32 -4.47 -49.39
N PRO A 77 -13.44 -3.51 -49.73
CA PRO A 77 -12.91 -3.41 -51.09
C PRO A 77 -12.15 -4.69 -51.46
N PHE A 78 -12.42 -5.21 -52.65
CA PHE A 78 -11.81 -6.46 -53.14
C PHE A 78 -10.29 -6.33 -53.26
N THR A 79 -9.82 -5.18 -53.73
CA THR A 79 -8.39 -4.82 -53.79
C THR A 79 -7.74 -4.79 -52.42
N ASP A 80 -8.47 -4.41 -51.38
CA ASP A 80 -7.90 -4.36 -50.03
C ASP A 80 -7.59 -5.78 -49.55
N VAL A 81 -8.55 -6.71 -49.68
CA VAL A 81 -8.36 -8.12 -49.30
C VAL A 81 -7.21 -8.77 -50.07
N ALA A 82 -7.14 -8.53 -51.38
CA ALA A 82 -6.06 -9.06 -52.23
C ALA A 82 -4.69 -8.52 -51.79
N ASN A 83 -4.59 -7.20 -51.57
CA ASN A 83 -3.34 -6.57 -51.12
C ASN A 83 -2.92 -7.03 -49.72
N PHE A 84 -3.89 -7.29 -48.83
CA PHE A 84 -3.64 -7.84 -47.49
C PHE A 84 -2.93 -9.19 -47.52
N LEU A 85 -3.38 -10.07 -48.41
CA LEU A 85 -2.86 -11.43 -48.57
C LEU A 85 -1.65 -11.50 -49.52
N LYS A 86 -1.35 -10.40 -50.22
CA LYS A 86 -0.35 -10.33 -51.30
C LYS A 86 -0.63 -11.36 -52.41
N ILE A 87 -1.90 -11.57 -52.75
CA ILE A 87 -2.34 -12.50 -53.81
C ILE A 87 -3.00 -11.75 -54.96
N THR A 88 -3.06 -12.38 -56.13
CA THR A 88 -3.76 -11.81 -57.28
C THR A 88 -5.28 -11.84 -57.09
N LYS A 89 -6.01 -11.14 -57.96
CA LYS A 89 -7.47 -11.12 -57.89
C LYS A 89 -8.05 -12.51 -58.13
N GLU A 90 -7.47 -13.25 -59.06
CA GLU A 90 -7.87 -14.61 -59.46
C GLU A 90 -7.64 -15.59 -58.30
N GLN A 91 -6.49 -15.48 -57.63
CA GLN A 91 -6.20 -16.27 -56.43
C GLN A 91 -7.19 -15.98 -55.30
N LEU A 92 -7.55 -14.71 -55.08
CA LEU A 92 -8.57 -14.35 -54.07
C LEU A 92 -9.95 -14.91 -54.44
N ILE A 93 -10.34 -14.86 -55.72
CA ILE A 93 -11.59 -15.46 -56.19
C ILE A 93 -11.59 -16.95 -55.88
N ALA A 94 -10.52 -17.67 -56.22
CA ALA A 94 -10.40 -19.11 -55.95
C ALA A 94 -10.54 -19.42 -54.45
N GLN A 95 -9.89 -18.65 -53.57
CA GLN A 95 -10.04 -18.85 -52.11
C GLN A 95 -11.47 -18.57 -51.62
N LEU A 96 -12.14 -17.55 -52.16
CA LEU A 96 -13.53 -17.25 -51.84
C LEU A 96 -14.48 -18.34 -52.34
N GLU A 97 -14.24 -18.88 -53.54
CA GLU A 97 -15.00 -20.01 -54.09
C GLU A 97 -14.88 -21.24 -53.21
N THR A 98 -13.67 -21.60 -52.76
CA THR A 98 -13.47 -22.69 -51.80
C THR A 98 -14.23 -22.46 -50.50
N LEU A 99 -14.17 -21.24 -49.95
CA LEU A 99 -14.89 -20.88 -48.71
C LEU A 99 -16.42 -20.88 -48.88
N ILE A 100 -16.93 -20.49 -50.05
CA ILE A 100 -18.36 -20.54 -50.39
C ILE A 100 -18.80 -22.00 -50.58
N TYR A 101 -17.99 -22.80 -51.27
CA TYR A 101 -18.25 -24.22 -51.54
C TYR A 101 -18.43 -25.00 -50.23
N HIS A 102 -17.56 -24.78 -49.26
CA HIS A 102 -17.68 -25.39 -47.92
C HIS A 102 -18.73 -24.73 -47.02
N GLY A 103 -19.54 -23.82 -47.54
CA GLY A 103 -20.63 -23.18 -46.77
C GLY A 103 -20.15 -22.30 -45.62
N VAL A 104 -18.93 -21.76 -45.70
CA VAL A 104 -18.28 -21.01 -44.61
C VAL A 104 -18.52 -19.50 -44.75
N VAL A 105 -18.69 -19.02 -45.98
CA VAL A 105 -18.93 -17.60 -46.27
C VAL A 105 -20.02 -17.49 -47.31
N ILE A 106 -20.98 -16.59 -47.08
CA ILE A 106 -21.89 -16.10 -48.13
C ILE A 106 -21.53 -14.66 -48.42
N CYS A 107 -20.87 -14.45 -49.55
CA CYS A 107 -20.56 -13.12 -50.06
C CYS A 107 -20.76 -13.03 -51.58
N TYR A 108 -20.85 -11.80 -52.07
CA TYR A 108 -20.87 -11.48 -53.50
C TYR A 108 -20.01 -10.26 -53.79
N ILE A 109 -19.49 -10.15 -55.01
CA ILE A 109 -18.67 -9.03 -55.44
C ILE A 109 -19.52 -8.04 -56.22
N LYS A 110 -19.59 -6.78 -55.77
CA LYS A 110 -20.30 -5.69 -56.46
C LYS A 110 -19.43 -4.44 -56.49
N ARG A 111 -19.17 -3.91 -57.69
CA ARG A 111 -18.34 -2.70 -57.91
C ARG A 111 -16.99 -2.77 -57.17
N ASN A 112 -16.24 -3.86 -57.36
CA ASN A 112 -14.94 -4.11 -56.72
C ASN A 112 -15.00 -4.13 -55.17
N LYS A 113 -16.15 -4.49 -54.59
CA LYS A 113 -16.33 -4.69 -53.15
C LYS A 113 -16.91 -6.07 -52.89
N ILE A 114 -16.37 -6.76 -51.89
CA ILE A 114 -16.92 -7.99 -51.33
C ILE A 114 -17.98 -7.58 -50.32
N ILE A 115 -19.22 -8.01 -50.54
CA ILE A 115 -20.34 -7.80 -49.63
C ILE A 115 -20.66 -9.15 -48.99
N THR A 116 -20.40 -9.26 -47.70
CA THR A 116 -20.65 -10.44 -46.88
C THR A 116 -22.07 -10.37 -46.34
N ASP A 117 -22.93 -11.30 -46.74
CA ASP A 117 -24.28 -11.44 -46.19
C ASP A 117 -24.29 -12.36 -44.97
N TRP A 118 -23.42 -13.39 -44.96
CA TRP A 118 -23.23 -14.26 -43.82
C TRP A 118 -21.80 -14.80 -43.75
N LEU A 119 -21.35 -15.11 -42.54
CA LEU A 119 -20.05 -15.69 -42.26
C LEU A 119 -20.21 -16.73 -41.16
N TRP A 120 -19.77 -17.95 -41.42
CA TRP A 120 -19.67 -19.00 -40.43
C TRP A 120 -18.72 -18.56 -39.32
N ARG A 121 -19.09 -18.93 -38.10
CA ARG A 121 -18.28 -18.68 -36.91
C ARG A 121 -18.14 -20.01 -36.19
N PRO A 122 -16.90 -20.47 -35.98
CA PRO A 122 -16.66 -21.70 -35.25
C PRO A 122 -17.39 -21.67 -33.90
N PRO A 123 -18.11 -22.75 -33.52
CA PRO A 123 -18.73 -22.86 -32.20
C PRO A 123 -17.68 -23.02 -31.09
N ASP A 124 -16.48 -23.50 -31.43
CA ASP A 124 -15.43 -23.81 -30.46
C ASP A 124 -14.84 -22.59 -29.77
N GLU A 125 -14.59 -22.73 -28.46
CA GLU A 125 -13.82 -21.76 -27.71
C GLU A 125 -12.34 -21.85 -28.08
N ILE A 126 -11.88 -20.96 -28.96
CA ILE A 126 -10.45 -20.76 -29.12
C ILE A 126 -9.86 -20.27 -27.78
N LYS A 127 -8.88 -21.02 -27.26
CA LYS A 127 -8.05 -20.57 -26.14
C LYS A 127 -7.20 -19.39 -26.63
N VAL A 128 -7.35 -18.25 -25.95
CA VAL A 128 -6.53 -17.06 -26.21
C VAL A 128 -5.13 -17.33 -25.65
N SER A 129 -4.12 -17.32 -26.52
CA SER A 129 -2.72 -17.51 -26.12
C SER A 129 -2.12 -16.22 -25.56
N GLU A 130 -0.98 -16.30 -24.87
CA GLU A 130 -0.26 -15.10 -24.42
C GLU A 130 0.18 -14.20 -25.59
N GLN A 131 0.52 -14.80 -26.74
CA GLN A 131 0.87 -14.06 -27.95
C GLN A 131 -0.30 -13.21 -28.45
N ASP A 132 -1.53 -13.76 -28.41
CA ASP A 132 -2.76 -13.04 -28.76
C ASP A 132 -2.95 -11.81 -27.85
N VAL A 133 -2.76 -12.01 -26.55
CA VAL A 133 -2.82 -10.93 -25.54
C VAL A 133 -1.78 -9.84 -25.85
N HIS A 134 -0.54 -10.21 -26.17
CA HIS A 134 0.51 -9.24 -26.51
C HIS A 134 0.20 -8.46 -27.79
N ILE A 135 -0.30 -9.13 -28.84
CA ILE A 135 -0.65 -8.51 -30.12
C ILE A 135 -1.80 -7.52 -29.93
N ILE A 136 -2.90 -7.97 -29.31
CA ILE A 136 -4.09 -7.14 -29.09
C ILE A 136 -3.78 -5.97 -28.14
N GLY A 137 -3.07 -6.22 -27.05
CA GLY A 137 -2.65 -5.17 -26.12
C GLY A 137 -1.79 -4.10 -26.78
N THR A 138 -0.82 -4.50 -27.62
CA THR A 138 0.01 -3.56 -28.38
C THR A 138 -0.82 -2.74 -29.36
N ALA A 139 -1.79 -3.38 -30.05
CA ALA A 139 -2.70 -2.70 -30.95
C ALA A 139 -3.59 -1.67 -30.22
N MET A 140 -4.12 -2.02 -29.05
CA MET A 140 -4.91 -1.13 -28.20
C MET A 140 -4.10 0.07 -27.73
N MET A 141 -2.86 -0.13 -27.27
CA MET A 141 -1.98 0.96 -26.84
C MET A 141 -1.70 1.96 -27.96
N LEU A 142 -1.55 1.50 -29.20
CA LEU A 142 -1.29 2.35 -30.37
C LEU A 142 -2.56 3.04 -30.91
N ARG A 143 -3.76 2.67 -30.46
CA ARG A 143 -5.11 3.11 -30.91
C ARG A 143 -5.40 2.83 -32.38
N LYS A 144 -4.60 3.40 -33.29
CA LYS A 144 -4.58 3.13 -34.73
C LYS A 144 -3.22 2.55 -35.10
N ALA A 145 -3.06 1.27 -34.81
CA ALA A 145 -1.79 0.58 -34.87
C ALA A 145 -1.48 0.16 -36.30
N LYS A 146 -0.29 0.49 -36.83
CA LYS A 146 0.18 -0.15 -38.07
C LYS A 146 0.64 -1.56 -37.74
N ILE A 147 0.29 -2.55 -38.55
CA ILE A 147 0.69 -3.96 -38.34
C ILE A 147 2.22 -4.08 -38.28
N LYS A 148 2.92 -3.37 -39.17
CA LYS A 148 4.38 -3.27 -39.16
C LYS A 148 4.96 -2.78 -37.83
N ASP A 149 4.29 -1.85 -37.15
CA ASP A 149 4.76 -1.35 -35.86
C ASP A 149 4.54 -2.39 -34.75
N ILE A 150 3.40 -3.09 -34.74
CA ILE A 150 3.12 -4.20 -33.81
C ILE A 150 4.16 -5.31 -33.99
N ALA A 151 4.33 -5.78 -35.23
CA ALA A 151 5.30 -6.79 -35.62
C ALA A 151 6.71 -6.43 -35.16
N LYS A 152 7.14 -5.18 -35.43
CA LYS A 152 8.44 -4.66 -35.01
C LYS A 152 8.62 -4.62 -33.49
N PHE A 153 7.60 -4.22 -32.73
CA PHE A 153 7.70 -4.15 -31.26
C PHE A 153 7.78 -5.53 -30.61
N LEU A 154 7.03 -6.50 -31.15
CA LEU A 154 6.94 -7.84 -30.57
C LEU A 154 7.95 -8.84 -31.15
N LYS A 155 8.68 -8.45 -32.21
CA LYS A 155 9.56 -9.33 -33.01
C LYS A 155 8.79 -10.48 -33.68
N TYR A 156 7.61 -10.18 -34.22
CA TYR A 156 6.82 -11.07 -35.06
C TYR A 156 6.87 -10.63 -36.52
N SER A 157 6.49 -11.51 -37.44
CA SER A 157 6.26 -11.14 -38.84
C SER A 157 4.93 -10.37 -38.97
N GLU A 158 4.79 -9.57 -40.04
CA GLU A 158 3.51 -8.90 -40.31
C GLU A 158 2.38 -9.92 -40.59
N GLU A 159 2.72 -11.05 -41.20
CA GLU A 159 1.79 -12.13 -41.54
C GLU A 159 1.26 -12.84 -40.28
N GLU A 160 2.13 -13.19 -39.34
CA GLU A 160 1.75 -13.78 -38.05
C GLU A 160 0.78 -12.88 -37.28
N VAL A 161 1.04 -11.57 -37.25
CA VAL A 161 0.18 -10.59 -36.58
C VAL A 161 -1.20 -10.54 -37.24
N VAL A 162 -1.26 -10.47 -38.57
CA VAL A 162 -2.53 -10.44 -39.32
C VAL A 162 -3.31 -11.74 -39.12
N GLN A 163 -2.64 -12.89 -39.19
CA GLN A 163 -3.25 -14.21 -39.00
C GLN A 163 -3.89 -14.34 -37.62
N LYS A 164 -3.14 -14.02 -36.55
CA LYS A 164 -3.63 -14.11 -35.16
C LYS A 164 -4.83 -13.20 -34.92
N ILE A 165 -4.76 -11.94 -35.36
CA ILE A 165 -5.88 -11.00 -35.24
C ILE A 165 -7.10 -11.49 -36.02
N SER A 166 -6.90 -11.95 -37.25
CA SER A 166 -7.98 -12.43 -38.12
C SER A 166 -8.68 -13.64 -37.50
N LYS A 167 -7.91 -14.55 -36.90
CA LYS A 167 -8.45 -15.66 -36.11
C LYS A 167 -9.27 -15.14 -34.93
N LEU A 168 -8.75 -14.22 -34.13
CA LEU A 168 -9.49 -13.67 -32.99
C LEU A 168 -10.78 -12.94 -33.41
N LEU A 169 -10.80 -12.27 -34.56
CA LEU A 169 -11.98 -11.63 -35.12
C LEU A 169 -13.05 -12.66 -35.54
N LEU A 170 -12.62 -13.71 -36.24
CA LEU A 170 -13.51 -14.80 -36.69
C LEU A 170 -14.22 -15.47 -35.51
N PHE A 171 -13.47 -15.74 -34.44
CA PHE A 171 -13.98 -16.37 -33.22
C PHE A 171 -14.66 -15.37 -32.25
N ARG A 172 -14.89 -14.12 -32.66
CA ARG A 172 -15.47 -13.04 -31.83
C ARG A 172 -14.77 -12.85 -30.48
N LYS A 173 -13.46 -13.02 -30.42
CA LYS A 173 -12.68 -12.73 -29.21
C LYS A 173 -12.21 -11.27 -29.17
N VAL A 174 -12.19 -10.60 -30.33
CA VAL A 174 -11.88 -9.17 -30.44
C VAL A 174 -12.87 -8.49 -31.40
N GLU A 175 -13.22 -7.24 -31.12
CA GLU A 175 -13.86 -6.33 -32.06
C GLU A 175 -12.80 -5.35 -32.55
N ALA A 176 -12.41 -5.47 -33.81
CA ALA A 176 -11.40 -4.61 -34.41
C ALA A 176 -11.72 -4.33 -35.87
N GLU A 177 -11.10 -3.29 -36.40
CA GLU A 177 -11.33 -2.81 -37.75
C GLU A 177 -9.99 -2.61 -38.47
N PHE A 178 -9.84 -3.31 -39.58
CA PHE A 178 -8.71 -3.13 -40.48
C PHE A 178 -8.93 -1.92 -41.39
N ILE A 179 -7.87 -1.12 -41.54
CA ILE A 179 -7.84 0.08 -42.38
C ILE A 179 -6.63 -0.04 -43.30
N LEU A 180 -6.88 -0.25 -44.59
CA LEU A 180 -5.86 -0.13 -45.61
C LEU A 180 -5.76 1.32 -46.07
N LYS A 181 -4.53 1.83 -46.15
CA LYS A 181 -4.23 3.09 -46.84
C LYS A 181 -3.29 2.80 -47.99
N THR A 182 -3.85 2.84 -49.19
CA THR A 182 -3.10 2.81 -50.45
C THR A 182 -2.54 4.20 -50.74
N LYS A 183 -1.28 4.27 -51.16
CA LYS A 183 -0.62 5.52 -51.58
C LYS A 183 -0.03 5.28 -52.96
N PHE A 184 -0.26 6.20 -53.89
CA PHE A 184 0.14 6.05 -55.29
C PHE A 184 1.64 5.76 -55.50
N PHE A 185 2.50 6.20 -54.57
CA PHE A 185 3.96 6.02 -54.65
C PHE A 185 4.59 5.36 -53.40
N ALA A 186 3.81 4.90 -52.42
CA ALA A 186 4.36 4.32 -51.19
C ALA A 186 3.72 2.98 -50.87
N LYS A 187 4.51 2.07 -50.28
CA LYS A 187 4.05 0.76 -49.83
C LYS A 187 2.76 0.89 -49.02
N ASP A 188 1.76 0.09 -49.38
CA ASP A 188 0.48 0.04 -48.69
C ASP A 188 0.69 -0.12 -47.18
N THR A 189 -0.07 0.66 -46.41
CA THR A 189 0.01 0.61 -44.95
C THR A 189 -1.27 0.02 -44.39
N ILE A 190 -1.13 -1.15 -43.76
CA ILE A 190 -2.19 -1.78 -43.01
C ILE A 190 -2.19 -1.25 -41.59
N SER A 191 -3.33 -0.72 -41.16
CA SER A 191 -3.58 -0.36 -39.78
C SER A 191 -4.75 -1.13 -39.19
N ILE A 192 -4.78 -1.26 -37.87
CA ILE A 192 -5.89 -1.82 -37.12
C ILE A 192 -6.32 -0.87 -36.00
N ILE A 193 -7.63 -0.80 -35.77
CA ILE A 193 -8.23 -0.16 -34.62
C ILE A 193 -8.96 -1.24 -33.81
N VAL A 194 -8.45 -1.56 -32.62
CA VAL A 194 -9.13 -2.47 -31.70
C VAL A 194 -10.13 -1.65 -30.88
N ARG A 195 -11.42 -2.00 -30.99
CA ARG A 195 -12.52 -1.35 -30.26
C ARG A 195 -12.74 -2.00 -28.90
N LYS A 196 -12.75 -3.33 -28.87
CA LYS A 196 -13.01 -4.12 -27.66
C LYS A 196 -12.29 -5.45 -27.71
N PHE A 197 -11.74 -5.89 -26.58
CA PHE A 197 -11.29 -7.27 -26.39
C PHE A 197 -12.34 -7.99 -25.55
N ILE A 198 -13.02 -8.98 -26.15
CA ILE A 198 -14.25 -9.56 -25.60
C ILE A 198 -13.93 -10.54 -24.45
N ILE A 199 -12.87 -11.33 -24.59
CA ILE A 199 -12.33 -12.09 -23.47
C ILE A 199 -11.41 -11.16 -22.71
N GLN A 200 -11.90 -10.59 -21.62
CA GLN A 200 -11.03 -9.94 -20.65
C GLN A 200 -10.46 -11.04 -19.74
N PRO A 201 -9.14 -11.28 -19.75
CA PRO A 201 -8.52 -12.13 -18.75
C PRO A 201 -8.85 -11.63 -17.34
N GLU A 202 -8.79 -12.53 -16.37
CA GLU A 202 -9.07 -12.21 -14.97
C GLU A 202 -8.22 -11.02 -14.50
N LYS A 203 -8.92 -9.97 -14.04
CA LYS A 203 -8.28 -8.77 -13.51
C LYS A 203 -7.66 -9.11 -12.16
N LYS A 204 -6.34 -9.13 -12.11
CA LYS A 204 -5.60 -9.33 -10.86
C LYS A 204 -5.58 -8.05 -10.03
N GLU A 205 -5.65 -8.21 -8.71
CA GLU A 205 -5.37 -7.10 -7.80
C GLU A 205 -3.92 -6.63 -7.95
N LEU A 206 -3.69 -5.33 -7.76
CA LEU A 206 -2.38 -4.68 -7.88
C LEU A 206 -1.33 -5.35 -6.97
N SER A 207 -1.73 -5.77 -5.77
CA SER A 207 -0.90 -6.48 -4.78
C SER A 207 -0.44 -7.86 -5.25
N LEU A 208 -1.18 -8.51 -6.16
CA LEU A 208 -0.91 -9.85 -6.68
C LEU A 208 -0.14 -9.83 -8.02
N LEU A 209 0.19 -8.64 -8.54
CA LEU A 209 0.96 -8.53 -9.78
C LEU A 209 2.43 -8.92 -9.56
N PRO A 210 3.07 -9.52 -10.58
CA PRO A 210 4.52 -9.72 -10.61
C PRO A 210 5.29 -8.41 -10.40
N VAL A 211 6.49 -8.50 -9.83
CA VAL A 211 7.36 -7.34 -9.51
C VAL A 211 7.54 -6.40 -10.70
N ASN A 212 7.95 -6.92 -11.87
CA ASN A 212 8.13 -6.11 -13.08
C ASN A 212 6.84 -5.39 -13.54
N GLU A 213 5.67 -6.00 -13.36
CA GLU A 213 4.39 -5.36 -13.72
C GLU A 213 4.07 -4.20 -12.76
N LYS A 214 4.28 -4.40 -11.45
CA LYS A 214 4.13 -3.35 -10.43
C LYS A 214 5.09 -2.19 -10.69
N GLU A 215 6.35 -2.48 -10.95
CA GLU A 215 7.37 -1.48 -11.25
C GLU A 215 7.03 -0.63 -12.47
N ILE A 216 6.58 -1.26 -13.58
CA ILE A 216 6.15 -0.50 -14.77
C ILE A 216 4.97 0.42 -14.45
N ILE A 217 3.95 -0.11 -13.77
CA ILE A 217 2.75 0.65 -13.40
C ILE A 217 3.14 1.83 -12.52
N GLY A 218 3.86 1.57 -11.42
CA GLY A 218 4.32 2.60 -10.49
C GLY A 218 5.20 3.64 -11.18
N PHE A 219 6.18 3.23 -11.97
CA PHE A 219 7.07 4.15 -12.67
C PHE A 219 6.30 5.07 -13.63
N LEU A 220 5.30 4.55 -14.33
CA LEU A 220 4.43 5.35 -15.23
C LEU A 220 3.45 6.24 -14.46
N LEU A 221 2.96 5.81 -13.30
CA LEU A 221 2.12 6.62 -12.43
C LEU A 221 2.88 7.79 -11.82
N LEU A 222 4.12 7.56 -11.40
CA LEU A 222 5.02 8.58 -10.91
C LEU A 222 5.42 9.54 -12.04
N THR A 223 5.86 9.04 -13.19
CA THR A 223 6.36 9.92 -14.26
C THR A 223 5.27 10.56 -15.12
N LYS A 224 4.02 10.07 -15.04
CA LYS A 224 2.85 10.38 -15.89
C LYS A 224 3.05 10.06 -17.39
N LYS A 225 4.28 10.09 -17.89
CA LYS A 225 4.67 9.66 -19.23
C LYS A 225 6.16 9.36 -19.25
N ALA A 226 6.54 8.26 -19.91
CA ALA A 226 7.95 7.90 -20.05
C ALA A 226 8.25 7.40 -21.48
N LYS A 227 9.49 7.62 -21.93
CA LYS A 227 9.97 6.97 -23.17
C LYS A 227 10.12 5.48 -22.91
N LEU A 228 9.74 4.65 -23.88
CA LEU A 228 9.83 3.19 -23.78
C LEU A 228 11.25 2.70 -23.41
N LYS A 229 12.29 3.35 -23.93
CA LYS A 229 13.70 3.08 -23.58
C LYS A 229 14.00 3.33 -22.09
N SER A 230 13.37 4.33 -21.49
CA SER A 230 13.55 4.64 -20.06
C SER A 230 12.88 3.59 -19.18
N ILE A 231 11.67 3.14 -19.55
CA ILE A 231 10.96 2.07 -18.83
C ILE A 231 11.76 0.77 -18.90
N SER A 232 12.17 0.39 -20.11
CA SER A 232 13.00 -0.80 -20.39
C SER A 232 14.31 -0.81 -19.59
N ARG A 233 14.97 0.34 -19.45
CA ARG A 233 16.19 0.46 -18.63
C ARG A 233 15.89 0.31 -17.14
N PHE A 234 14.77 0.87 -16.67
CA PHE A 234 14.40 0.84 -15.25
C PHE A 234 14.11 -0.59 -14.76
N ILE A 235 13.35 -1.37 -15.52
CA ILE A 235 13.02 -2.78 -15.17
C ILE A 235 14.06 -3.80 -15.66
N GLU A 236 15.18 -3.33 -16.22
CA GLU A 236 16.24 -4.17 -16.77
C GLU A 236 15.77 -5.22 -17.79
N LYS A 237 14.76 -4.89 -18.60
CA LYS A 237 14.25 -5.76 -19.67
C LYS A 237 14.47 -5.17 -21.05
N PRO A 238 14.67 -6.00 -22.09
CA PRO A 238 14.64 -5.55 -23.47
C PRO A 238 13.33 -4.82 -23.82
N ILE A 239 13.38 -3.93 -24.82
CA ILE A 239 12.23 -3.14 -25.24
C ILE A 239 11.04 -4.02 -25.64
N ASN A 240 11.27 -5.13 -26.35
CA ASN A 240 10.18 -6.02 -26.78
C ASN A 240 9.48 -6.70 -25.59
N GLU A 241 10.23 -7.13 -24.57
CA GLU A 241 9.65 -7.70 -23.34
C GLU A 241 8.90 -6.63 -22.53
N THR A 242 9.42 -5.40 -22.48
CA THR A 242 8.73 -4.26 -21.86
C THR A 242 7.39 -3.99 -22.55
N VAL A 243 7.33 -4.07 -23.89
CA VAL A 243 6.09 -3.92 -24.65
C VAL A 243 5.12 -5.06 -24.35
N LYS A 244 5.60 -6.31 -24.28
CA LYS A 244 4.75 -7.47 -23.94
C LYS A 244 4.08 -7.29 -22.57
N LEU A 245 4.83 -6.85 -21.55
CA LEU A 245 4.28 -6.56 -20.22
C LEU A 245 3.21 -5.46 -20.26
N LEU A 246 3.50 -4.32 -20.91
CA LEU A 246 2.53 -3.22 -21.08
C LEU A 246 1.28 -3.65 -21.85
N ALA A 247 1.47 -4.45 -22.91
CA ALA A 247 0.39 -4.99 -23.72
C ALA A 247 -0.48 -5.96 -22.93
N SER A 248 0.14 -6.85 -22.15
CA SER A 248 -0.53 -7.78 -21.24
C SER A 248 -1.42 -7.02 -20.25
N LEU A 249 -0.87 -6.02 -19.55
CA LEU A 249 -1.64 -5.18 -18.62
C LEU A 249 -2.81 -4.43 -19.29
N THR A 250 -2.59 -3.93 -20.52
CA THR A 250 -3.61 -3.19 -21.28
C THR A 250 -4.74 -4.11 -21.76
N ALA A 251 -4.40 -5.26 -22.34
CA ALA A 251 -5.36 -6.24 -22.83
C ALA A 251 -6.17 -6.88 -21.68
N LYS A 252 -5.53 -7.11 -20.52
CA LYS A 252 -6.19 -7.60 -19.31
C LYS A 252 -7.16 -6.61 -18.68
N GLY A 253 -7.06 -5.32 -19.03
CA GLY A 253 -7.82 -4.27 -18.35
C GLY A 253 -7.38 -4.02 -16.90
N THR A 254 -6.30 -4.66 -16.43
CA THR A 254 -5.67 -4.38 -15.14
C THR A 254 -5.22 -2.93 -15.08
N PHE A 255 -4.51 -2.49 -16.14
CA PHE A 255 -4.03 -1.13 -16.25
C PHE A 255 -3.85 -0.75 -17.72
N GLN A 256 -4.51 0.31 -18.18
CA GLN A 256 -4.47 0.71 -19.59
C GLN A 256 -3.40 1.76 -19.86
N PHE A 257 -2.70 1.60 -20.98
CA PHE A 257 -1.66 2.51 -21.44
C PHE A 257 -1.91 2.98 -22.88
N ILE A 258 -1.36 4.15 -23.24
CA ILE A 258 -1.36 4.67 -24.61
C ILE A 258 0.07 4.95 -25.07
N PHE A 259 0.37 4.56 -26.30
CA PHE A 259 1.57 4.98 -27.02
C PHE A 259 1.32 6.30 -27.76
N SER A 260 2.16 7.30 -27.51
CA SER A 260 2.23 8.49 -28.34
C SER A 260 3.20 8.29 -29.51
N SER A 261 3.11 9.17 -30.52
CA SER A 261 3.94 9.18 -31.74
C SER A 261 5.46 9.21 -31.50
N LYS A 262 5.91 9.49 -30.28
CA LYS A 262 7.35 9.54 -29.91
C LYS A 262 7.83 8.34 -29.08
N LYS A 263 7.16 7.18 -29.18
CA LYS A 263 7.44 5.99 -28.34
C LYS A 263 7.39 6.32 -26.84
N THR A 264 6.52 7.25 -26.46
CA THR A 264 6.25 7.52 -25.05
C THR A 264 4.99 6.78 -24.65
N VAL A 265 5.02 6.18 -23.47
CA VAL A 265 3.89 5.50 -22.85
C VAL A 265 3.31 6.43 -21.79
N SER A 266 2.00 6.53 -21.72
CA SER A 266 1.28 7.19 -20.63
C SER A 266 0.13 6.31 -20.13
N PRO A 267 -0.14 6.30 -18.81
CA PRO A 267 -1.33 5.65 -18.26
C PRO A 267 -2.60 6.37 -18.75
N VAL A 268 -3.69 5.62 -18.96
CA VAL A 268 -5.00 6.20 -19.34
C VAL A 268 -5.74 6.74 -18.13
N ILE A 269 -5.73 5.96 -17.04
CA ILE A 269 -6.44 6.25 -15.80
C ILE A 269 -5.41 6.21 -14.67
N ILE A 270 -5.46 7.19 -13.78
CA ILE A 270 -4.68 7.19 -12.55
C ILE A 270 -5.65 6.76 -11.45
N PRO A 271 -5.47 5.57 -10.84
CA PRO A 271 -6.34 5.12 -9.76
C PRO A 271 -6.16 6.03 -8.53
N ASP A 272 -7.26 6.33 -7.84
CA ASP A 272 -7.21 6.89 -6.49
C ASP A 272 -6.91 5.74 -5.51
N ILE A 273 -5.67 5.65 -5.05
CA ILE A 273 -5.20 4.58 -4.16
C ILE A 273 -5.13 5.12 -2.75
N LYS A 274 -5.82 4.44 -1.82
CA LYS A 274 -5.74 4.72 -0.38
C LYS A 274 -4.96 3.61 0.34
N PRO A 275 -4.24 3.93 1.43
CA PRO A 275 -3.58 2.93 2.26
C PRO A 275 -4.55 1.87 2.77
N LYS A 276 -4.17 0.61 2.60
CA LYS A 276 -4.91 -0.56 3.14
C LYS A 276 -4.27 -1.15 4.40
N ARG A 277 -3.03 -0.78 4.69
CA ARG A 277 -2.18 -1.29 5.77
C ARG A 277 -1.35 -0.17 6.39
N THR A 278 -0.72 -0.40 7.54
CA THR A 278 0.15 0.62 8.17
C THR A 278 1.52 0.70 7.47
N ILE A 279 2.25 1.79 7.73
CA ILE A 279 3.61 1.96 7.19
C ILE A 279 4.60 1.00 7.84
N GLU A 280 4.37 0.65 9.11
CA GLU A 280 5.11 -0.35 9.88
C GLU A 280 4.90 -1.75 9.29
N GLU A 281 3.67 -2.12 8.95
CA GLU A 281 3.36 -3.40 8.29
C GLU A 281 4.09 -3.49 6.95
N MET A 282 4.13 -2.39 6.18
CA MET A 282 4.90 -2.31 4.94
C MET A 282 6.41 -2.41 5.18
N ALA A 283 6.94 -1.73 6.21
CA ALA A 283 8.35 -1.78 6.59
C ALA A 283 8.77 -3.16 7.11
N SER A 284 7.89 -3.90 7.79
CA SER A 284 8.18 -5.24 8.31
C SER A 284 8.37 -6.29 7.20
N LEU A 285 7.84 -6.03 6.01
CA LEU A 285 7.94 -6.92 4.85
C LEU A 285 9.13 -6.59 3.93
N SER A 286 9.97 -5.62 4.30
CA SER A 286 11.06 -5.14 3.47
C SER A 286 12.27 -4.72 4.30
N PHE A 287 13.47 -4.82 3.72
CA PHE A 287 14.68 -4.23 4.32
C PHE A 287 14.79 -2.71 4.11
N PHE A 288 13.84 -2.11 3.38
CA PHE A 288 13.80 -0.69 3.11
C PHE A 288 13.03 0.06 4.20
N ASN A 289 13.63 1.11 4.78
CA ASN A 289 12.98 1.92 5.81
C ASN A 289 11.97 2.91 5.20
N TYR A 290 10.77 2.41 4.93
CA TYR A 290 9.67 3.18 4.36
C TYR A 290 9.21 4.33 5.26
N GLU A 291 9.29 4.17 6.57
CA GLU A 291 8.94 5.22 7.54
C GLU A 291 9.86 6.43 7.40
N ALA A 292 11.17 6.19 7.28
CA ALA A 292 12.15 7.25 7.08
C ALA A 292 11.96 7.94 5.73
N LEU A 293 11.70 7.18 4.65
CA LEU A 293 11.41 7.78 3.35
C LEU A 293 10.15 8.65 3.42
N LEU A 294 9.06 8.13 3.97
CA LEU A 294 7.80 8.86 4.13
C LEU A 294 8.00 10.15 4.93
N GLY A 295 8.73 10.07 6.04
CA GLY A 295 9.11 11.23 6.85
C GLY A 295 10.00 12.23 6.12
N MET A 296 10.88 11.80 5.21
CA MET A 296 11.64 12.74 4.35
C MET A 296 10.73 13.45 3.36
N LEU A 297 9.75 12.74 2.78
CA LEU A 297 8.79 13.30 1.83
C LEU A 297 7.85 14.31 2.51
N THR A 298 7.42 14.09 3.75
CA THR A 298 6.56 15.04 4.48
C THR A 298 7.20 16.41 4.72
N THR A 299 8.53 16.53 4.64
CA THR A 299 9.21 17.80 4.90
C THR A 299 9.25 18.79 3.74
N ARG A 300 8.93 18.35 2.51
CA ARG A 300 9.14 19.17 1.31
C ARG A 300 8.11 18.89 0.24
N LYS A 301 7.70 19.93 -0.49
CA LYS A 301 6.91 19.77 -1.72
C LYS A 301 7.70 19.19 -2.89
N ARG A 302 9.04 19.29 -2.85
CA ARG A 302 9.93 18.75 -3.90
C ARG A 302 11.26 18.26 -3.36
N ILE A 303 11.75 17.14 -3.87
CA ILE A 303 13.05 16.55 -3.47
C ILE A 303 13.73 15.82 -4.63
N LYS A 304 15.05 15.97 -4.75
CA LYS A 304 15.85 15.24 -5.74
C LYS A 304 16.08 13.79 -5.27
N VAL A 305 15.91 12.81 -6.16
CA VAL A 305 16.16 11.38 -5.86
C VAL A 305 17.58 11.17 -5.32
N LYS A 306 18.60 11.76 -5.96
CA LYS A 306 19.99 11.72 -5.48
C LYS A 306 20.17 12.21 -4.02
N LYS A 307 19.31 13.13 -3.57
CA LYS A 307 19.34 13.62 -2.18
C LYS A 307 18.75 12.59 -1.22
N LEU A 308 17.64 11.95 -1.60
CA LEU A 308 17.05 10.83 -0.86
C LEU A 308 18.03 9.65 -0.78
N SER A 309 18.62 9.28 -1.91
CA SER A 309 19.67 8.25 -2.02
C SER A 309 20.81 8.50 -1.04
N PHE A 310 21.38 9.71 -1.04
CA PHE A 310 22.43 10.10 -0.10
C PHE A 310 21.97 10.04 1.37
N TRP A 311 20.73 10.41 1.66
CA TRP A 311 20.22 10.43 3.03
C TRP A 311 19.87 9.08 3.60
N MET A 312 19.40 8.17 2.75
CA MET A 312 19.03 6.81 3.12
C MET A 312 20.18 5.82 2.93
N ASN A 313 21.31 6.27 2.35
CA ASN A 313 22.43 5.41 1.99
C ASN A 313 21.98 4.24 1.09
N ARG A 314 21.23 4.58 0.02
CA ARG A 314 20.63 3.66 -0.95
C ARG A 314 20.89 4.14 -2.37
N GLU A 315 20.83 3.23 -3.35
CA GLU A 315 20.98 3.60 -4.74
C GLU A 315 19.76 4.37 -5.28
N ASP A 316 19.96 5.19 -6.32
CA ASP A 316 18.89 6.00 -6.93
C ASP A 316 17.68 5.13 -7.36
N ASP A 317 17.95 3.91 -7.86
CA ASP A 317 16.91 3.01 -8.37
C ASP A 317 16.12 2.35 -7.23
N GLU A 318 16.77 1.97 -6.12
CA GLU A 318 16.10 1.49 -4.89
C GLU A 318 15.16 2.57 -4.30
N ILE A 319 15.57 3.84 -4.34
CA ILE A 319 14.70 4.95 -3.92
C ILE A 319 13.47 5.07 -4.83
N ILE A 320 13.65 4.91 -6.14
CA ILE A 320 12.53 4.99 -7.09
C ILE A 320 11.57 3.80 -6.87
N GLU A 321 12.09 2.60 -6.65
CA GLU A 321 11.28 1.42 -6.30
C GLU A 321 10.51 1.65 -5.00
N ALA A 322 11.15 2.20 -3.97
CA ALA A 322 10.48 2.51 -2.72
C ALA A 322 9.38 3.58 -2.88
N LEU A 323 9.62 4.60 -3.72
CA LEU A 323 8.59 5.59 -4.08
C LEU A 323 7.42 4.95 -4.82
N ILE A 324 7.69 3.99 -5.72
CA ILE A 324 6.67 3.21 -6.41
C ILE A 324 5.83 2.45 -5.38
N ASN A 325 6.47 1.74 -4.45
CA ASN A 325 5.76 0.96 -3.44
C ASN A 325 4.91 1.87 -2.55
N LEU A 326 5.42 3.02 -2.08
CA LEU A 326 4.62 3.99 -1.31
C LEU A 326 3.42 4.52 -2.11
N TYR A 327 3.59 4.77 -3.41
CA TYR A 327 2.52 5.26 -4.28
C TYR A 327 1.44 4.18 -4.51
N LEU A 328 1.86 2.95 -4.85
CA LEU A 328 0.96 1.83 -5.12
C LEU A 328 0.24 1.33 -3.87
N GLU A 329 0.81 1.57 -2.69
CA GLU A 329 0.15 1.35 -1.40
C GLU A 329 -0.69 2.56 -0.97
N GLY A 330 -0.69 3.67 -1.72
CA GLY A 330 -1.53 4.83 -1.45
C GLY A 330 -1.03 5.77 -0.34
N PHE A 331 0.20 5.60 0.16
CA PHE A 331 0.75 6.50 1.19
C PHE A 331 1.14 7.87 0.64
N ILE A 332 1.41 7.97 -0.66
CA ILE A 332 1.80 9.24 -1.29
C ILE A 332 1.10 9.41 -2.64
N SER A 333 0.76 10.66 -2.98
CA SER A 333 0.57 11.10 -4.36
C SER A 333 1.75 11.98 -4.73
N CYS A 334 2.50 11.59 -5.76
CA CYS A 334 3.61 12.41 -6.25
C CYS A 334 3.85 12.20 -7.75
N THR A 335 4.62 13.12 -8.33
CA THR A 335 5.06 13.07 -9.72
C THR A 335 6.59 13.11 -9.78
N LEU A 336 7.21 12.27 -10.61
CA LEU A 336 8.66 12.18 -10.82
C LEU A 336 9.05 12.81 -12.16
N VAL A 337 9.74 13.96 -12.12
CA VAL A 337 10.24 14.65 -13.33
C VAL A 337 11.75 14.84 -13.22
N LYS A 338 12.52 14.27 -14.17
CA LYS A 338 13.98 14.39 -14.24
C LYS A 338 14.69 14.09 -12.88
N LYS A 339 14.32 12.97 -12.24
CA LYS A 339 14.82 12.59 -10.89
C LYS A 339 14.51 13.60 -9.78
N VAL A 340 13.45 14.38 -9.94
CA VAL A 340 12.88 15.25 -8.90
C VAL A 340 11.46 14.76 -8.61
N VAL A 341 11.22 14.40 -7.36
CA VAL A 341 9.91 14.02 -6.82
C VAL A 341 9.17 15.30 -6.42
N TYR A 342 7.95 15.48 -6.93
CA TYR A 342 7.02 16.54 -6.58
C TYR A 342 5.88 15.91 -5.80
N ILE A 343 5.75 16.26 -4.53
CA ILE A 343 4.77 15.65 -3.62
C ILE A 343 3.48 16.46 -3.69
N GLU A 344 2.40 15.78 -4.05
CA GLU A 344 1.06 16.35 -4.23
C GLU A 344 0.20 16.09 -2.98
N GLY A 345 0.36 14.92 -2.36
CA GLY A 345 -0.35 14.53 -1.15
C GLY A 345 0.40 13.43 -0.40
N ILE A 346 0.21 13.38 0.91
CA ILE A 346 0.67 12.30 1.77
C ILE A 346 -0.52 11.83 2.57
N TYR A 347 -0.74 10.53 2.57
CA TYR A 347 -1.86 9.89 3.22
C TYR A 347 -1.32 8.97 4.29
N GLN A 348 -1.84 9.12 5.50
CA GLN A 348 -1.53 8.23 6.61
C GLN A 348 -2.69 7.26 6.78
N TYR A 349 -2.35 5.98 6.95
CA TYR A 349 -3.35 5.01 7.37
C TYR A 349 -3.66 5.27 8.85
N SER A 350 -4.89 5.65 9.16
CA SER A 350 -5.31 6.06 10.52
C SER A 350 -5.39 4.91 11.52
N ARG A 351 -5.09 3.66 11.12
CA ARG A 351 -4.84 2.63 12.13
C ARG A 351 -3.48 2.88 12.74
N THR A 352 -3.42 3.78 13.72
CA THR A 352 -2.31 3.84 14.66
C THR A 352 -2.19 2.45 15.29
N GLN A 353 -1.21 1.61 14.95
CA GLN A 353 -1.01 0.43 15.79
C GLN A 353 -0.71 0.97 17.20
N GLU A 354 -1.50 0.53 18.19
CA GLU A 354 -1.17 0.63 19.62
C GLU A 354 0.03 -0.27 19.95
N GLY A 355 1.08 -0.21 19.13
CA GLY A 355 2.37 -0.71 19.52
C GLY A 355 2.90 0.22 20.61
N SER A 356 3.33 -0.34 21.73
CA SER A 356 4.19 0.39 22.66
C SER A 356 5.28 1.05 21.83
N LEU A 357 5.44 2.38 21.92
CA LEU A 357 6.54 3.06 21.27
C LEU A 357 7.83 2.27 21.54
N GLU A 358 8.62 2.01 20.51
CA GLU A 358 9.90 1.36 20.69
C GLU A 358 10.75 2.23 21.62
N ARG A 359 11.69 1.58 22.32
CA ARG A 359 12.56 2.27 23.28
C ARG A 359 13.23 3.52 22.69
N TRP A 360 13.72 3.45 21.46
CA TRP A 360 14.39 4.59 20.82
C TRP A 360 13.40 5.71 20.44
N GLU A 361 12.15 5.38 20.14
CA GLU A 361 11.08 6.36 19.86
C GLU A 361 10.71 7.11 21.14
N LYS A 362 10.57 6.40 22.27
CA LYS A 362 10.37 7.01 23.60
C LYS A 362 11.51 7.96 23.95
N ILE A 363 12.75 7.56 23.68
CA ILE A 363 13.92 8.44 23.90
C ILE A 363 13.85 9.69 23.01
N ILE A 364 13.58 9.56 21.71
CA ILE A 364 13.49 10.73 20.80
C ILE A 364 12.33 11.64 21.23
N LEU A 365 11.16 11.07 21.52
CA LEU A 365 10.01 11.83 22.01
C LEU A 365 10.34 12.57 23.31
N GLY A 366 10.98 11.91 24.27
CA GLY A 366 11.43 12.54 25.50
C GLY A 366 12.47 13.63 25.26
N MET A 367 13.33 13.49 24.25
CA MET A 367 14.24 14.56 23.84
C MET A 367 13.48 15.77 23.29
N VAL A 368 12.43 15.56 22.47
CA VAL A 368 11.60 16.65 21.95
C VAL A 368 10.91 17.40 23.09
N ILE A 369 10.28 16.65 24.01
CA ILE A 369 9.62 17.24 25.19
C ILE A 369 10.63 18.02 26.03
N ALA A 370 11.81 17.44 26.30
CA ALA A 370 12.77 18.03 27.22
C ALA A 370 13.57 19.21 26.65
N LYS A 371 13.88 19.19 25.35
CA LYS A 371 14.75 20.20 24.72
C LYS A 371 14.01 21.23 23.87
N THR A 372 12.74 20.98 23.57
CA THR A 372 11.91 21.64 22.54
C THR A 372 12.46 21.54 21.11
N ILE A 373 13.78 21.64 20.89
CA ILE A 373 14.42 21.46 19.59
C ILE A 373 15.42 20.32 19.69
N ILE A 374 15.32 19.35 18.78
CA ILE A 374 16.29 18.26 18.68
C ILE A 374 16.97 18.28 17.32
N SER A 375 18.20 17.77 17.25
CA SER A 375 18.92 17.64 15.98
C SER A 375 19.47 16.25 15.77
N VAL A 376 19.83 15.92 14.53
CA VAL A 376 20.50 14.65 14.17
C VAL A 376 21.75 14.42 15.03
N LYS A 377 22.53 15.47 15.33
CA LYS A 377 23.68 15.41 16.24
C LYS A 377 23.28 14.99 17.66
N ASP A 378 22.13 15.45 18.16
CA ASP A 378 21.67 15.07 19.49
C ASP A 378 21.27 13.60 19.54
N ILE A 379 20.57 13.11 18.51
CA ILE A 379 20.18 11.70 18.38
C ILE A 379 21.42 10.83 18.24
N SER A 380 22.34 11.16 17.32
CA SER A 380 23.62 10.44 17.14
C SER A 380 24.40 10.34 18.44
N LYS A 381 24.51 11.44 19.21
CA LYS A 381 25.16 11.43 20.53
C LYS A 381 24.42 10.57 21.55
N SER A 382 23.09 10.61 21.56
CA SER A 382 22.25 9.84 22.49
C SER A 382 22.35 8.35 22.22
N PHE A 383 22.34 7.90 20.97
CA PHE A 383 22.40 6.48 20.63
C PHE A 383 23.81 5.94 20.40
N GLY A 384 24.83 6.80 20.29
CA GLY A 384 26.19 6.38 19.94
C GLY A 384 26.29 5.87 18.50
N THR A 385 25.43 6.35 17.61
CA THR A 385 25.35 5.94 16.20
C THR A 385 25.92 7.03 15.29
N ASP A 386 26.21 6.68 14.04
CA ASP A 386 26.57 7.67 13.04
C ASP A 386 25.38 8.60 12.71
N LYS A 387 25.68 9.69 11.98
CA LYS A 387 24.70 10.73 11.65
C LYS A 387 23.66 10.29 10.62
N LEU A 388 23.96 9.30 9.77
CA LEU A 388 23.00 8.79 8.79
C LEU A 388 21.94 7.96 9.50
N ILE A 389 22.33 7.01 10.36
CA ILE A 389 21.36 6.23 11.17
C ILE A 389 20.54 7.15 12.08
N ALA A 390 21.16 8.15 12.71
CA ALA A 390 20.44 9.11 13.54
C ALA A 390 19.45 9.97 12.74
N ARG A 391 19.79 10.30 11.50
CA ARG A 391 18.90 11.02 10.57
C ARG A 391 17.73 10.13 10.16
N GLU A 392 18.00 8.88 9.81
CA GLU A 392 16.98 7.90 9.46
C GLU A 392 15.97 7.73 10.60
N LYS A 393 16.43 7.55 11.85
CA LYS A 393 15.57 7.50 13.03
C LYS A 393 14.74 8.76 13.23
N LEU A 394 15.32 9.94 13.02
CA LEU A 394 14.58 11.21 13.12
C LEU A 394 13.44 11.27 12.09
N TYR A 395 13.70 10.89 10.85
CA TYR A 395 12.69 10.91 9.80
C TYR A 395 11.67 9.79 9.95
N SER A 396 12.05 8.58 10.39
CA SER A 396 11.10 7.50 10.69
C SER A 396 10.14 7.94 11.80
N PHE A 397 10.67 8.48 12.89
CA PHE A 397 9.87 9.04 13.98
C PHE A 397 8.92 10.15 13.51
N TYR A 398 9.37 11.04 12.62
CA TYR A 398 8.54 12.08 12.03
C TYR A 398 7.49 11.53 11.06
N GLY A 399 7.85 10.53 10.24
CA GLY A 399 6.99 9.87 9.26
C GLY A 399 5.78 9.17 9.88
N LYS A 400 5.93 8.65 11.11
CA LYS A 400 4.84 8.07 11.91
C LYS A 400 3.78 9.08 12.37
N GLY A 401 4.00 10.39 12.18
CA GLY A 401 3.04 11.42 12.59
C GLY A 401 2.82 11.48 14.10
N LEU A 402 3.85 11.13 14.89
CA LEU A 402 3.82 11.24 16.35
C LEU A 402 3.93 12.70 16.82
N ILE A 403 4.55 13.56 16.01
CA ILE A 403 4.76 14.98 16.31
C ILE A 403 4.47 15.80 15.06
N LYS A 404 3.75 16.92 15.22
CA LYS A 404 3.62 17.97 14.21
C LYS A 404 4.74 19.00 14.40
N GLY A 405 5.43 19.38 13.33
CA GLY A 405 6.60 20.25 13.42
C GLY A 405 7.23 20.57 12.08
N GLU A 406 8.26 21.39 12.11
CA GLU A 406 9.10 21.70 10.96
C GLU A 406 10.48 21.04 11.09
N LEU A 407 10.95 20.45 9.99
CA LEU A 407 12.29 19.91 9.88
C LEU A 407 13.18 20.89 9.10
N HIS A 408 14.01 21.64 9.83
CA HIS A 408 15.01 22.53 9.23
C HIS A 408 16.25 21.73 8.87
N ASP A 409 16.39 21.47 7.58
CA ASP A 409 17.50 20.69 7.03
C ASP A 409 18.71 21.57 6.71
N PHE A 410 19.65 21.60 7.65
CA PHE A 410 21.01 22.05 7.41
C PHE A 410 21.82 20.85 6.89
N ARG A 411 22.66 21.04 5.86
CA ARG A 411 23.41 19.98 5.12
C ARG A 411 23.90 18.79 5.98
N ILE A 412 24.29 19.03 7.22
CA ILE A 412 24.88 18.03 8.13
C ILE A 412 24.03 17.80 9.40
N ASN A 413 23.12 18.70 9.77
CA ASN A 413 22.43 18.66 11.07
C ASN A 413 20.98 19.15 10.95
N THR A 414 20.13 18.29 10.39
CA THR A 414 18.68 18.49 10.39
C THR A 414 18.18 18.68 11.82
N LYS A 415 17.31 19.67 12.05
CA LYS A 415 16.68 19.97 13.34
C LYS A 415 15.17 19.79 13.22
N LEU A 416 14.56 19.14 14.20
CA LEU A 416 13.11 19.09 14.37
C LEU A 416 12.70 20.17 15.36
N ILE A 417 11.81 21.04 14.91
CA ILE A 417 11.14 22.05 15.74
C ILE A 417 9.65 21.67 15.77
N PRO A 418 9.15 21.12 16.88
CA PRO A 418 7.74 20.81 17.02
C PRO A 418 6.92 22.11 16.99
N GLU A 419 5.76 22.07 16.35
CA GLU A 419 4.77 23.16 16.42
C GLU A 419 4.25 23.29 17.86
N GLU A 420 3.98 22.15 18.48
CA GLU A 420 3.54 22.05 19.86
C GLU A 420 4.28 20.91 20.57
N ILE A 421 4.62 21.13 21.85
CA ILE A 421 5.20 20.07 22.67
C ILE A 421 4.11 19.02 22.92
N PRO A 422 4.30 17.78 22.47
CA PRO A 422 3.24 16.80 22.61
C PRO A 422 3.06 16.42 24.08
N VAL A 423 1.81 16.40 24.54
CA VAL A 423 1.45 15.97 25.90
C VAL A 423 0.92 14.55 25.84
N PHE A 424 1.81 13.57 25.89
CA PHE A 424 1.38 12.17 25.89
C PHE A 424 0.81 11.75 27.24
N PRO A 425 -0.27 10.95 27.27
CA PRO A 425 -0.62 10.21 28.47
C PRO A 425 0.49 9.19 28.78
N PRO A 426 0.59 8.71 30.03
CA PRO A 426 1.58 7.70 30.38
C PRO A 426 1.33 6.44 29.56
N LEU A 427 2.34 5.99 28.83
CA LEU A 427 2.31 4.80 27.97
C LEU A 427 2.74 3.53 28.71
N ASN A 428 3.39 3.71 29.87
CA ASN A 428 3.88 2.65 30.74
C ASN A 428 3.64 3.03 32.20
N GLN A 429 3.47 2.01 33.03
CA GLN A 429 3.55 2.17 34.49
C GLN A 429 5.01 2.15 34.93
N ILE A 430 5.31 2.70 36.12
CA ILE A 430 6.68 2.74 36.62
C ILE A 430 7.22 1.33 36.91
N GLU A 431 6.33 0.42 37.29
CA GLU A 431 6.59 -0.99 37.54
C GLU A 431 7.08 -1.73 36.28
N ASP A 432 6.69 -1.27 35.09
CA ASP A 432 7.10 -1.86 33.81
C ASP A 432 8.58 -1.59 33.49
N PHE A 433 9.20 -0.63 34.18
CA PHE A 433 10.60 -0.27 33.93
C PHE A 433 11.58 -1.07 34.79
N PRO A 434 12.82 -1.27 34.32
CA PRO A 434 13.86 -1.89 35.15
C PRO A 434 14.07 -1.13 36.46
N ILE A 435 14.42 -1.83 37.53
CA ILE A 435 14.62 -1.29 38.89
C ILE A 435 15.40 0.04 38.92
N HIS A 436 16.51 0.14 38.19
CA HIS A 436 17.31 1.37 38.16
C HIS A 436 16.62 2.58 37.49
N TYR A 437 15.62 2.38 36.63
CA TYR A 437 14.76 3.45 36.12
C TYR A 437 13.82 3.94 37.22
N GLN A 438 13.26 3.01 38.00
CA GLN A 438 12.40 3.31 39.14
C GLN A 438 13.17 4.13 40.19
N GLU A 439 14.40 3.71 40.51
CA GLU A 439 15.32 4.49 41.36
C GLU A 439 15.58 5.90 40.82
N ILE A 440 15.91 6.02 39.53
CA ILE A 440 16.19 7.31 38.89
C ILE A 440 14.95 8.21 38.89
N PHE A 441 13.78 7.66 38.58
CA PHE A 441 12.50 8.36 38.64
C PHE A 441 12.21 8.87 40.06
N GLY A 442 12.35 8.00 41.07
CA GLY A 442 12.23 8.35 42.48
C GLY A 442 13.14 9.49 42.93
N TYR A 443 14.39 9.49 42.44
CA TYR A 443 15.33 10.59 42.68
C TYR A 443 14.90 11.89 42.01
N ILE A 444 14.36 11.84 40.79
CA ILE A 444 13.87 13.01 40.05
C ILE A 444 12.65 13.61 40.72
N ILE A 445 11.64 12.81 41.08
CA ILE A 445 10.41 13.33 41.72
C ILE A 445 10.66 13.92 43.12
N SER A 446 11.74 13.50 43.77
CA SER A 446 12.16 14.04 45.07
C SER A 446 13.10 15.24 44.95
N ASN A 447 13.57 15.58 43.75
CA ASN A 447 14.47 16.70 43.49
C ASN A 447 14.04 17.46 42.23
N ILE A 448 13.46 18.66 42.40
CA ILE A 448 13.00 19.51 41.28
C ILE A 448 14.09 19.71 40.23
N THR A 449 15.35 19.85 40.65
CA THR A 449 16.49 20.07 39.77
C THR A 449 17.52 18.97 39.98
N VAL A 450 17.81 18.19 38.94
CA VAL A 450 18.79 17.09 38.98
C VAL A 450 19.97 17.30 38.04
N ASN A 451 21.19 16.98 38.51
CA ASN A 451 22.40 17.05 37.71
C ASN A 451 22.82 15.65 37.21
N VAL A 452 22.91 15.50 35.89
CA VAL A 452 23.25 14.24 35.21
C VAL A 452 24.62 13.70 35.63
N SER A 453 25.59 14.58 35.87
CA SER A 453 26.95 14.14 36.27
C SER A 453 26.96 13.55 37.67
N LYS A 454 26.11 14.06 38.57
CA LYS A 454 25.94 13.52 39.91
C LYS A 454 25.24 12.16 39.86
N MET A 455 24.14 12.07 39.12
CA MET A 455 23.42 10.81 38.91
C MET A 455 24.32 9.74 38.26
N ALA A 456 25.11 10.09 37.26
CA ALA A 456 26.06 9.19 36.62
C ALA A 456 27.01 8.51 37.64
N LYS A 457 27.48 9.25 38.66
CA LYS A 457 28.31 8.70 39.74
C LYS A 457 27.52 7.76 40.66
N ILE A 458 26.32 8.17 41.08
CA ILE A 458 25.46 7.40 42.00
C ILE A 458 25.10 6.02 41.41
N TRP A 459 24.71 5.97 40.13
CA TRP A 459 24.27 4.74 39.47
C TRP A 459 25.38 4.02 38.70
N ASN A 460 26.64 4.48 38.78
CA ASN A 460 27.76 3.96 37.99
C ASN A 460 27.41 3.80 36.50
N LYS A 461 26.84 4.84 35.89
CA LYS A 461 26.40 4.87 34.49
C LYS A 461 27.01 6.07 33.78
N SER A 462 27.19 5.96 32.46
CA SER A 462 27.64 7.11 31.67
C SER A 462 26.60 8.25 31.71
N LYS A 463 27.06 9.50 31.57
CA LYS A 463 26.17 10.66 31.49
C LYS A 463 25.12 10.52 30.38
N ASN A 464 25.48 9.84 29.30
CA ASN A 464 24.59 9.60 28.17
C ASN A 464 23.52 8.56 28.51
N ALA A 465 23.88 7.47 29.19
CA ALA A 465 22.93 6.47 29.65
C ALA A 465 21.89 7.07 30.61
N ILE A 466 22.31 7.91 31.56
CA ILE A 466 21.40 8.64 32.45
C ILE A 466 20.46 9.57 31.66
N LYS A 467 20.97 10.31 30.68
CA LYS A 467 20.13 11.15 29.80
C LYS A 467 19.07 10.32 29.08
N ASN A 468 19.46 9.19 28.50
CA ASN A 468 18.55 8.32 27.78
C ASN A 468 17.46 7.75 28.70
N ILE A 469 17.80 7.34 29.92
CA ILE A 469 16.81 6.90 30.92
C ILE A 469 15.80 8.02 31.22
N ILE A 470 16.28 9.25 31.45
CA ILE A 470 15.40 10.41 31.71
C ILE A 470 14.51 10.69 30.50
N TYR A 471 15.05 10.69 29.29
CA TYR A 471 14.25 10.89 28.08
C TYR A 471 13.25 9.75 27.87
N GLU A 472 13.62 8.50 28.12
CA GLU A 472 12.72 7.36 27.99
C GLU A 472 11.54 7.46 28.97
N LEU A 473 11.80 7.80 30.23
CA LEU A 473 10.75 8.09 31.22
C LEU A 473 9.87 9.28 30.78
N THR A 474 10.47 10.28 30.13
CA THR A 474 9.75 11.46 29.62
C THR A 474 8.85 11.10 28.44
N GLY A 475 9.37 10.38 27.44
CA GLY A 475 8.62 9.97 26.26
C GLY A 475 7.62 8.84 26.54
N ALA A 476 7.79 8.10 27.63
CA ALA A 476 6.77 7.21 28.15
C ALA A 476 5.66 7.94 28.94
N GLY A 477 5.74 9.27 29.10
CA GLY A 477 4.74 10.07 29.79
C GLY A 477 4.76 9.96 31.32
N VAL A 478 5.80 9.35 31.91
CA VAL A 478 5.94 9.16 33.36
C VAL A 478 6.36 10.48 34.05
N ILE A 479 7.20 11.27 33.38
CA ILE A 479 7.63 12.60 33.81
C ILE A 479 7.57 13.61 32.66
N ASN A 480 7.49 14.88 33.03
CA ASN A 480 7.75 15.98 32.12
C ASN A 480 8.89 16.83 32.70
N VAL A 481 9.96 17.01 31.93
CA VAL A 481 11.19 17.69 32.36
C VAL A 481 11.61 18.69 31.30
N ILE A 482 12.31 19.74 31.72
CA ILE A 482 13.03 20.67 30.82
C ILE A 482 14.53 20.45 31.00
N GLN A 483 15.28 20.32 29.90
CA GLN A 483 16.72 20.15 29.95
C GLN A 483 17.46 21.48 29.75
N ASN A 484 18.35 21.81 30.68
CA ASN A 484 19.39 22.82 30.50
C ASN A 484 20.79 22.18 30.63
N ARG A 485 21.46 21.93 29.49
CA ARG A 485 22.79 21.30 29.40
C ARG A 485 22.87 19.90 30.05
N ASN A 486 23.29 19.84 31.31
CA ASN A 486 23.43 18.61 32.11
C ASN A 486 22.52 18.63 33.35
N VAL A 487 21.58 19.56 33.37
CA VAL A 487 20.58 19.72 34.42
C VAL A 487 19.21 19.45 33.81
N PHE A 488 18.38 18.68 34.51
CA PHE A 488 16.96 18.52 34.20
C PHE A 488 16.13 19.14 35.31
N ILE A 489 15.09 19.86 34.92
CA ILE A 489 14.14 20.53 35.82
C ILE A 489 12.79 19.84 35.66
N LEU A 490 12.30 19.20 36.71
CA LEU A 490 11.01 18.54 36.73
C LEU A 490 9.87 19.58 36.65
N GLN A 491 9.00 19.43 35.65
CA GLN A 491 7.78 20.23 35.50
C GLN A 491 6.59 19.52 36.12
N SER A 492 6.44 18.23 35.83
CA SER A 492 5.40 17.38 36.41
C SER A 492 5.83 15.92 36.40
N ALA A 493 5.18 15.11 37.22
CA ALA A 493 5.36 13.67 37.27
C ALA A 493 4.00 13.01 37.47
N GLN A 494 3.85 11.80 36.95
CA GLN A 494 2.71 10.96 37.26
C GLN A 494 2.68 10.66 38.75
N LYS A 495 1.48 10.75 39.34
CA LYS A 495 1.27 10.42 40.76
C LYS A 495 1.06 8.91 40.87
N TYR A 496 1.96 8.25 41.58
CA TYR A 496 1.84 6.84 41.92
C TYR A 496 1.33 6.68 43.34
N TYR A 497 0.57 5.61 43.53
CA TYR A 497 0.12 5.15 44.83
C TYR A 497 0.57 3.69 44.98
N PRO A 498 1.01 3.29 46.19
CA PRO A 498 1.41 1.92 46.46
C PRO A 498 0.37 0.92 45.99
N THR A 499 0.80 -0.05 45.20
CA THR A 499 -0.02 -1.17 44.71
C THR A 499 0.23 -2.45 45.49
N GLN A 500 1.43 -2.63 46.04
CA GLN A 500 1.85 -3.82 46.77
C GLN A 500 1.88 -3.59 48.28
N GLU A 501 1.63 -4.63 49.07
CA GLU A 501 1.89 -4.59 50.50
C GLU A 501 3.40 -4.49 50.78
N ILE A 502 3.77 -3.83 51.86
CA ILE A 502 5.18 -3.58 52.22
C ILE A 502 5.97 -4.89 52.35
N ASN A 503 5.34 -5.93 52.89
CA ASN A 503 5.98 -7.24 53.06
C ASN A 503 6.32 -7.92 51.72
N ALA A 504 5.57 -7.60 50.66
CA ALA A 504 5.81 -8.15 49.32
C ALA A 504 7.02 -7.51 48.62
N LEU A 505 7.47 -6.33 49.07
CA LEU A 505 8.65 -5.65 48.51
C LEU A 505 9.97 -6.36 48.86
N GLY A 506 9.97 -7.21 49.88
CA GLY A 506 11.13 -7.94 50.35
C GLY A 506 11.72 -7.39 51.66
N HIS A 507 12.51 -8.23 52.32
CA HIS A 507 13.00 -8.01 53.68
C HIS A 507 13.79 -6.69 53.86
N GLU A 508 14.65 -6.33 52.91
CA GLU A 508 15.45 -5.11 52.97
C GLU A 508 14.59 -3.83 52.98
N TYR A 509 13.50 -3.82 52.18
CA TYR A 509 12.55 -2.70 52.15
C TYR A 509 11.85 -2.55 53.49
N VAL A 510 11.39 -3.66 54.07
CA VAL A 510 10.72 -3.69 55.38
C VAL A 510 11.66 -3.14 56.46
N GLN A 511 12.92 -3.57 56.48
CA GLN A 511 13.92 -3.08 57.43
C GLN A 511 14.15 -1.57 57.31
N ILE A 512 14.33 -1.07 56.07
CA ILE A 512 14.56 0.36 55.82
C ILE A 512 13.32 1.18 56.20
N ILE A 513 12.11 0.72 55.85
CA ILE A 513 10.84 1.37 56.22
C ILE A 513 10.72 1.45 57.75
N ASN A 514 10.98 0.35 58.45
CA ASN A 514 10.91 0.31 59.91
C ASN A 514 11.87 1.31 60.56
N GLU A 515 13.10 1.45 60.06
CA GLU A 515 14.04 2.45 60.58
C GLU A 515 13.64 3.90 60.24
N ILE A 516 13.05 4.15 59.07
CA ILE A 516 12.50 5.46 58.72
C ILE A 516 11.32 5.82 59.65
N GLU A 517 10.42 4.88 59.90
CA GLU A 517 9.24 5.13 60.74
C GLU A 517 9.57 5.20 62.24
N LYS A 518 10.58 4.45 62.72
CA LYS A 518 11.13 4.62 64.08
C LYS A 518 11.72 6.01 64.31
N SER A 519 12.29 6.63 63.27
CA SER A 519 12.75 8.01 63.36
C SER A 519 11.54 8.94 63.56
N ARG A 520 11.40 9.53 64.75
CA ARG A 520 10.39 10.58 65.00
C ARG A 520 10.68 11.87 64.21
N ARG A 521 11.89 12.04 63.68
CA ARG A 521 12.33 13.23 62.94
C ARG A 521 11.92 13.14 61.47
N ARG A 522 11.45 14.26 60.90
CA ARG A 522 11.20 14.39 59.44
C ARG A 522 12.48 14.21 58.62
N ARG A 523 13.63 14.61 59.17
CA ARG A 523 14.95 14.50 58.56
C ARG A 523 15.64 13.23 59.08
N VAL A 524 15.80 12.24 58.22
CA VAL A 524 16.41 10.94 58.51
C VAL A 524 17.80 10.89 57.84
N ARG A 525 18.85 10.57 58.60
CA ARG A 525 20.21 10.41 58.07
C ARG A 525 20.37 8.98 57.53
N ILE A 526 20.82 8.82 56.29
CA ILE A 526 20.97 7.49 55.67
C ILE A 526 22.04 6.66 56.39
N GLU A 527 23.11 7.31 56.87
CA GLU A 527 24.15 6.68 57.70
C GLU A 527 23.58 6.06 59.00
N HIS A 528 22.54 6.65 59.59
CA HIS A 528 21.90 6.08 60.78
C HIS A 528 21.13 4.80 60.45
N ILE A 529 20.47 4.75 59.29
CA ILE A 529 19.78 3.55 58.81
C ILE A 529 20.82 2.46 58.55
N GLN A 530 21.91 2.80 57.83
CA GLN A 530 23.01 1.88 57.51
C GLN A 530 23.56 1.16 58.75
N LYS A 531 23.85 1.91 59.83
CA LYS A 531 24.37 1.34 61.09
C LYS A 531 23.41 0.35 61.75
N ARG A 532 22.12 0.37 61.41
CA ARG A 532 21.08 -0.47 62.00
C ARG A 532 20.72 -1.68 61.14
N VAL A 533 20.70 -1.54 59.82
CA VAL A 533 20.24 -2.60 58.89
C VAL A 533 21.38 -3.35 58.19
N ASN A 534 22.63 -2.90 58.35
CA ASN A 534 23.81 -3.50 57.70
C ASN A 534 23.72 -3.56 56.15
N ILE A 535 23.05 -2.59 55.54
CA ILE A 535 22.96 -2.43 54.07
C ILE A 535 23.85 -1.25 53.65
N PRO A 536 24.62 -1.34 52.55
CA PRO A 536 25.44 -0.24 52.08
C PRO A 536 24.63 1.05 51.89
N GLN A 537 25.22 2.20 52.27
CA GLN A 537 24.54 3.50 52.23
C GLN A 537 23.93 3.82 50.84
N ILE A 538 24.65 3.45 49.77
CA ILE A 538 24.22 3.68 48.40
C ILE A 538 22.98 2.87 48.03
N ASP A 539 22.84 1.66 48.57
CA ASP A 539 21.71 0.78 48.28
C ASP A 539 20.49 1.20 49.10
N ILE A 540 20.68 1.64 50.35
CA ILE A 540 19.61 2.29 51.13
C ILE A 540 19.08 3.52 50.38
N PHE A 541 19.99 4.36 49.87
CA PHE A 541 19.61 5.52 49.07
C PHE A 541 18.76 5.14 47.85
N LYS A 542 19.16 4.10 47.10
CA LYS A 542 18.41 3.59 45.94
C LYS A 542 17.06 3.01 46.33
N ILE A 543 16.98 2.21 47.40
CA ILE A 543 15.73 1.64 47.92
C ILE A 543 14.76 2.76 48.33
N ILE A 544 15.22 3.81 49.00
CA ILE A 544 14.38 4.97 49.32
C ILE A 544 13.89 5.66 48.04
N CYS A 545 14.73 5.75 47.00
CA CYS A 545 14.28 6.27 45.71
C CYS A 545 13.17 5.40 45.10
N GLN A 546 13.26 4.07 45.13
CA GLN A 546 12.18 3.20 44.66
C GLN A 546 10.90 3.36 45.50
N LEU A 547 11.02 3.47 46.83
CA LEU A 547 9.87 3.73 47.69
C LEU A 547 9.19 5.08 47.38
N LEU A 548 9.96 6.09 46.96
CA LEU A 548 9.42 7.36 46.45
C LEU A 548 8.73 7.15 45.10
N ALA A 549 9.34 6.38 44.19
CA ALA A 549 8.80 6.06 42.86
C ALA A 549 7.41 5.43 42.92
N HIS A 550 7.22 4.43 43.80
CA HIS A 550 5.96 3.73 43.99
C HIS A 550 4.99 4.46 44.95
N GLY A 551 5.36 5.66 45.44
CA GLY A 551 4.49 6.51 46.23
C GLY A 551 4.30 6.10 47.69
N TYR A 552 5.11 5.19 48.24
CA TYR A 552 5.09 4.86 49.68
C TYR A 552 5.50 6.06 50.53
N TYR A 553 6.38 6.90 50.00
CA TYR A 553 6.78 8.15 50.63
C TYR A 553 6.64 9.33 49.68
N ARG A 554 6.58 10.51 50.29
CA ARG A 554 6.80 11.80 49.64
C ARG A 554 7.94 12.50 50.37
N GLY A 555 8.81 13.21 49.67
CA GLY A 555 9.94 13.86 50.32
C GLY A 555 11.02 14.33 49.37
N THR A 556 12.11 14.82 49.95
CA THR A 556 13.34 15.17 49.22
C THR A 556 14.47 14.28 49.69
N ILE A 557 15.28 13.75 48.78
CA ILE A 557 16.40 12.85 49.12
C ILE A 557 17.74 13.38 48.58
N SER A 558 18.77 13.22 49.40
CA SER A 558 20.18 13.41 49.07
C SER A 558 20.96 12.17 49.53
N GLU A 559 22.20 12.01 49.06
CA GLU A 559 23.07 10.87 49.42
C GLU A 559 23.25 10.66 50.94
N LYS A 560 23.07 11.72 51.75
CA LYS A 560 23.26 11.67 53.21
C LYS A 560 21.95 11.69 54.00
N VAL A 561 20.88 12.23 53.42
CA VAL A 561 19.67 12.61 54.15
C VAL A 561 18.43 12.42 53.30
N PHE A 562 17.41 11.80 53.89
CA PHE A 562 16.04 11.77 53.41
C PHE A 562 15.16 12.67 54.28
N ILE A 563 14.39 13.58 53.67
CA ILE A 563 13.43 14.46 54.35
C ILE A 563 12.02 14.05 53.93
N ARG A 564 11.32 13.32 54.80
CA ARG A 564 9.94 12.87 54.52
C ARG A 564 8.93 14.01 54.67
N LYS A 565 7.97 14.05 53.77
CA LYS A 565 6.80 14.95 53.75
C LYS A 565 5.54 14.13 53.98
N GLY A 566 5.23 13.85 55.25
CA GLY A 566 4.07 13.07 55.66
C GLY A 566 4.47 11.72 56.28
N LYS A 567 3.45 10.88 56.47
CA LYS A 567 3.58 9.50 56.97
C LYS A 567 3.77 8.53 55.80
N LEU A 568 4.22 7.32 56.10
CA LEU A 568 4.18 6.19 55.17
C LEU A 568 2.77 6.03 54.60
N ILE A 569 2.69 5.99 53.28
CA ILE A 569 1.46 5.70 52.55
C ILE A 569 1.43 4.19 52.35
N VAL A 570 0.42 3.54 52.93
CA VAL A 570 0.15 2.12 52.71
C VAL A 570 -0.96 1.97 51.66
N PRO A 571 -1.00 0.88 50.89
CA PRO A 571 -2.12 0.60 49.99
C PRO A 571 -3.43 0.66 50.78
N VAL A 572 -4.36 1.53 50.36
CA VAL A 572 -5.63 1.70 51.07
C VAL A 572 -6.60 0.60 50.65
N GLY A 573 -6.70 -0.43 51.50
CA GLY A 573 -7.69 -1.50 51.38
C GLY A 573 -7.34 -2.55 50.35
N LYS A 574 -7.88 -3.76 50.57
CA LYS A 574 -7.75 -4.86 49.61
C LYS A 574 -8.41 -4.45 48.28
N LEU A 575 -7.79 -4.80 47.16
CA LEU A 575 -8.29 -4.46 45.83
C LEU A 575 -9.72 -4.98 45.67
N LYS A 576 -10.65 -4.15 45.17
CA LYS A 576 -12.04 -4.57 44.91
C LYS A 576 -12.26 -4.73 43.41
N CYS A 577 -12.93 -5.82 43.03
CA CYS A 577 -13.35 -6.10 41.68
C CYS A 577 -14.20 -4.95 41.13
N TYR A 578 -13.84 -4.46 39.94
CA TYR A 578 -14.60 -3.46 39.19
C TYR A 578 -16.08 -3.87 39.02
N TYR A 579 -16.33 -5.13 38.64
CA TYR A 579 -17.69 -5.57 38.28
C TYR A 579 -18.59 -5.95 39.46
N CYS A 580 -18.07 -6.65 40.47
CA CYS A 580 -18.88 -7.17 41.57
C CYS A 580 -18.50 -6.62 42.95
N GLY A 581 -17.42 -5.85 43.07
CA GLY A 581 -16.93 -5.34 44.34
C GLY A 581 -16.23 -6.35 45.26
N HIS A 582 -16.18 -7.63 44.88
CA HIS A 582 -15.48 -8.66 45.66
C HIS A 582 -14.00 -8.33 45.79
N THR A 583 -13.41 -8.64 46.93
CA THR A 583 -12.00 -8.38 47.17
C THR A 583 -11.13 -9.36 46.38
N ILE A 584 -10.11 -8.85 45.70
CA ILE A 584 -9.14 -9.63 44.92
C ILE A 584 -7.76 -9.45 45.55
N GLU A 585 -6.98 -10.52 45.58
CA GLU A 585 -5.61 -10.50 46.11
C GLU A 585 -4.63 -9.90 45.09
N ASP A 586 -4.81 -10.21 43.80
CA ASP A 586 -3.95 -9.77 42.71
C ASP A 586 -4.78 -9.16 41.57
N SER A 587 -4.37 -7.99 41.07
CA SER A 587 -4.98 -7.32 39.93
C SER A 587 -4.88 -8.08 38.61
N HIS A 588 -3.91 -8.98 38.48
CA HIS A 588 -3.68 -9.78 37.27
C HIS A 588 -4.58 -11.02 37.21
N LEU A 589 -5.19 -11.42 38.32
CA LEU A 589 -6.10 -12.56 38.37
C LEU A 589 -7.53 -12.14 38.04
N SER A 590 -8.24 -13.00 37.31
CA SER A 590 -9.69 -12.88 37.16
C SER A 590 -10.36 -12.90 38.53
N CYS A 591 -11.39 -12.08 38.72
CA CYS A 591 -12.08 -12.01 40.00
C CYS A 591 -12.65 -13.39 40.38
N PRO A 592 -12.35 -13.95 41.57
CA PRO A 592 -12.81 -15.28 41.95
C PRO A 592 -14.34 -15.38 42.09
N ASN A 593 -15.03 -14.25 42.28
CA ASN A 593 -16.49 -14.21 42.44
C ASN A 593 -17.25 -14.08 41.10
N CYS A 594 -16.71 -13.39 40.10
CA CYS A 594 -17.44 -13.14 38.84
C CYS A 594 -16.66 -13.54 37.58
N SER A 595 -15.46 -14.11 37.73
CA SER A 595 -14.58 -14.61 36.66
C SER A 595 -14.17 -13.60 35.59
N LYS A 596 -14.46 -12.31 35.79
CA LYS A 596 -14.07 -11.22 34.87
C LYS A 596 -12.68 -10.70 35.24
N ALA A 597 -11.85 -10.51 34.22
CA ALA A 597 -10.56 -9.81 34.34
C ALA A 597 -10.80 -8.33 34.66
N GLN A 598 -9.93 -7.73 35.48
CA GLN A 598 -10.07 -6.31 35.81
C GLN A 598 -9.83 -5.43 34.56
N PRO A 599 -10.65 -4.40 34.33
CA PRO A 599 -10.41 -3.51 33.20
C PRO A 599 -9.13 -2.71 33.43
N LEU A 600 -8.28 -2.69 32.41
CA LEU A 600 -7.13 -1.81 32.32
C LEU A 600 -7.51 -0.60 31.48
N CYS A 601 -6.96 0.55 31.85
CA CYS A 601 -7.07 1.74 31.03
C CYS A 601 -6.35 1.52 29.70
N ILE A 602 -7.10 1.58 28.59
CA ILE A 602 -6.55 1.34 27.23
C ILE A 602 -5.47 2.32 26.77
N ILE A 603 -5.20 3.36 27.55
CA ILE A 603 -4.16 4.35 27.26
C ILE A 603 -2.89 4.10 28.07
N CYS A 604 -3.02 3.88 29.38
CA CYS A 604 -1.86 3.74 30.27
C CYS A 604 -1.57 2.33 30.75
N ASN A 605 -2.41 1.37 30.38
CA ASN A 605 -2.44 0.00 30.88
C ASN A 605 -2.55 -0.11 32.42
N GLY A 606 -2.85 1.00 33.10
CA GLY A 606 -3.05 1.04 34.54
C GLY A 606 -4.43 0.50 34.91
N LEU A 607 -4.49 -0.21 36.04
CA LEU A 607 -5.72 -0.77 36.59
C LEU A 607 -6.78 0.31 36.86
N ILE A 608 -8.01 0.08 36.39
CA ILE A 608 -9.16 0.93 36.73
C ILE A 608 -9.79 0.40 38.02
N LYS A 609 -9.73 1.22 39.08
CA LYS A 609 -10.34 0.90 40.38
C LYS A 609 -11.78 1.38 40.42
N ARG A 610 -12.62 0.64 41.16
CA ARG A 610 -14.00 1.04 41.46
C ARG A 610 -14.04 2.43 42.09
N GLY A 611 -14.94 3.29 41.63
CA GLY A 611 -15.10 4.69 42.02
C GLY A 611 -14.26 5.69 41.22
N GLN A 612 -13.37 5.25 40.33
CA GLN A 612 -12.63 6.15 39.44
C GLN A 612 -13.52 6.66 38.28
N GLU A 613 -13.32 7.90 37.87
CA GLU A 613 -13.98 8.42 36.68
C GLU A 613 -13.34 7.84 35.41
N VAL A 614 -14.16 7.22 34.57
CA VAL A 614 -13.74 6.59 33.32
C VAL A 614 -14.55 7.11 32.14
N LEU A 615 -13.95 7.01 30.96
CA LEU A 615 -14.63 7.24 29.70
C LEU A 615 -14.61 5.96 28.88
N GLU A 616 -15.75 5.65 28.28
CA GLU A 616 -15.94 4.50 27.43
C GLU A 616 -16.06 4.92 25.97
N CYS A 617 -15.40 4.17 25.08
CA CYS A 617 -15.55 4.33 23.65
C CYS A 617 -16.94 3.86 23.21
N PRO A 618 -17.75 4.69 22.51
CA PRO A 618 -19.11 4.31 22.10
C PRO A 618 -19.17 3.18 21.07
N ASN A 619 -18.06 2.91 20.35
CA ASN A 619 -18.04 1.91 19.28
C ASN A 619 -17.51 0.53 19.72
N CYS A 620 -16.52 0.47 20.62
CA CYS A 620 -15.92 -0.80 21.05
C CYS A 620 -15.93 -1.02 22.57
N GLU A 621 -16.61 -0.15 23.31
CA GLU A 621 -16.88 -0.27 24.75
C GLU A 621 -15.64 -0.37 25.66
N ASN A 622 -14.45 -0.13 25.10
CA ASN A 622 -13.23 -0.13 25.87
C ASN A 622 -13.12 1.13 26.73
N VAL A 623 -12.66 0.96 27.97
CA VAL A 623 -12.62 2.01 28.99
C VAL A 623 -11.21 2.55 29.23
N GLY A 624 -11.12 3.85 29.51
CA GLY A 624 -9.89 4.49 29.97
C GLY A 624 -10.17 5.46 31.10
N HIS A 625 -9.16 5.74 31.93
CA HIS A 625 -9.25 6.84 32.89
C HIS A 625 -9.65 8.12 32.15
N LYS A 626 -10.62 8.85 32.70
CA LYS A 626 -11.21 10.03 32.04
C LYS A 626 -10.17 11.05 31.60
N GLU A 627 -9.16 11.30 32.44
CA GLU A 627 -8.06 12.23 32.11
C GLU A 627 -7.21 11.73 30.93
N HIS A 628 -6.84 10.45 30.92
CA HIS A 628 -6.00 9.86 29.87
C HIS A 628 -6.72 9.79 28.53
N MET A 629 -7.98 9.36 28.54
CA MET A 629 -8.82 9.28 27.33
C MET A 629 -9.07 10.68 26.74
N ARG A 630 -9.36 11.70 27.56
CA ARG A 630 -9.55 13.09 27.08
C ARG A 630 -8.30 13.66 26.43
N LYS A 631 -7.13 13.43 27.04
CA LYS A 631 -5.83 13.85 26.47
C LYS A 631 -5.57 13.15 25.14
N TRP A 632 -5.76 11.83 25.08
CA TRP A 632 -5.60 11.07 23.84
C TRP A 632 -6.47 11.63 22.70
N ILE A 633 -7.76 11.81 22.98
CA ILE A 633 -8.72 12.27 21.96
C ILE A 633 -8.45 13.71 21.54
N SER A 634 -7.90 14.56 22.42
CA SER A 634 -7.46 15.90 22.00
C SER A 634 -6.29 15.91 21.02
N ILE A 635 -5.52 14.81 20.95
CA ILE A 635 -4.35 14.69 20.08
C ILE A 635 -4.70 13.97 18.78
N LYS A 636 -5.49 12.89 18.87
CA LYS A 636 -5.73 11.96 17.76
C LYS A 636 -7.16 11.95 17.22
N GLU A 637 -8.14 12.47 17.99
CA GLU A 637 -9.57 12.48 17.62
C GLU A 637 -10.16 11.09 17.23
N GLU A 638 -9.55 10.00 17.70
CA GLU A 638 -9.94 8.61 17.41
C GLU A 638 -9.80 7.71 18.64
N CYS A 639 -10.59 6.62 18.70
CA CYS A 639 -10.42 5.56 19.70
C CYS A 639 -9.05 4.91 19.56
N PRO A 640 -8.29 4.69 20.66
CA PRO A 640 -7.04 3.95 20.58
C PRO A 640 -7.30 2.48 20.18
N ILE A 641 -8.40 1.84 20.58
CA ILE A 641 -8.65 0.42 20.28
C ILE A 641 -9.29 0.24 18.89
N CYS A 642 -10.47 0.85 18.65
CA CYS A 642 -11.23 0.59 17.41
C CYS A 642 -10.97 1.57 16.26
N LYS A 643 -10.21 2.65 16.50
CA LYS A 643 -9.86 3.68 15.50
C LYS A 643 -11.03 4.44 14.88
N THR A 644 -12.24 4.24 15.37
CA THR A 644 -13.38 5.09 15.00
C THR A 644 -13.08 6.51 15.45
N GLN A 645 -13.32 7.49 14.58
CA GLN A 645 -13.24 8.89 14.95
C GLN A 645 -14.23 9.18 16.08
N ILE A 646 -13.72 9.74 17.16
CA ILE A 646 -14.51 10.06 18.36
C ILE A 646 -14.22 11.49 18.73
N SER A 647 -15.29 12.29 18.82
CA SER A 647 -15.21 13.62 19.40
C SER A 647 -15.34 13.53 20.92
N LYS A 648 -14.84 14.54 21.65
CA LYS A 648 -15.03 14.66 23.11
C LYS A 648 -16.49 14.55 23.54
N ARG A 649 -17.46 14.88 22.66
CA ARG A 649 -18.90 14.84 22.93
C ARG A 649 -19.50 13.45 22.83
N ASN A 650 -18.84 12.53 22.12
CA ASN A 650 -19.36 11.19 21.85
C ASN A 650 -18.89 10.16 22.89
N LEU A 651 -18.05 10.55 23.84
CA LEU A 651 -17.58 9.67 24.90
C LEU A 651 -18.66 9.46 25.96
N ILE A 652 -18.83 8.22 26.37
CA ILE A 652 -19.79 7.88 27.43
C ILE A 652 -19.06 8.01 28.77
N GLU A 653 -19.50 8.94 29.61
CA GLU A 653 -18.97 9.05 30.98
C GLU A 653 -19.57 7.95 31.86
N LYS A 654 -18.70 7.19 32.54
CA LYS A 654 -19.10 6.20 33.55
C LYS A 654 -18.31 6.44 34.83
N VAL A 655 -18.95 6.14 35.97
CA VAL A 655 -18.27 6.04 37.25
C VAL A 655 -18.02 4.55 37.49
N ALA A 656 -16.75 4.18 37.66
CA ALA A 656 -16.28 2.82 37.84
C ALA A 656 -16.86 2.11 39.07
#